data_AF-E6UH43-F1
#
_entry.id   AF-E6UH43-F1
#
_cell.length_a   1.000
_cell.length_b   1.000
_cell.length_c   1.000
_cell.angle_alpha   90.00
_cell.angle_beta   90.00
_cell.angle_gamma   90.00
#
_symmetry.space_group_name_H-M   'P 1'
#
loop_
_entity.id
_entity.type
_entity.pdbx_description
1 polymer ?
#
loop_
_entity_poly.entity_id
_entity_poly.type
_entity_poly.pdbx_seq_one_letter_code
_entity_poly.pdbx_strand_id
1 'polypeptide(L)'
;MNKNNIKRITAVIAALCMAFTSIPTWAATQTDPTMIDYDQRVQANWEDYIKTVGKAALAYQTSPIDISGLRLSTSKIGDFQQAVLANYPELFYWKKLQYYTNGSYVTSIIPIYSYDKDTSMSMLDEFYNEADKYLALVNDDMSNFEKALVLHDALVSDVAYEYPDVANKQTYSFMIEKIGYCDLYSKVYAYLLSQCGIRSEIIFSDSMNHQWLKAELIPGRYFNIDITWNDPTPNINGQVFHTFYALSDTALKNDGKHSDYDTIYPDDTYFDNSGITDLNTAIVGLNGGLYAIDENKKLVRLDIQLGENSGTLKKTTVAELKNMRWSAGGYSYWIGIFTALFKHGDKLYYNTPDSICWIDPATSETGVLVTPEKPSGKSIYGCYIKDGIAYAVYKSSPNDSSGTIYTAVYDFGDEPYTSPSHEHSYGDPSWTWSDDMTSATATFRCKDCTENHTVEASIESYSDSFGNTHYTASVEFGRKVYKTSKTVYLCSLTLPESMEVVSSDKPAVNGKYYEGTKVTIRVRDEYEVTKISFINISNYEWTDDNDLVVTISMGDAVIDTDYKIVTTVINGFSVSLGSQLGLNVYFQPEYDIIDDGYIIINGSSGVEKIPLSKLSHDEKYRYRVTYLLPPKDINEKVNISFCYGNGNTTEFSLLNYTPYVRSFDYSPVEYLDKLSENSNEKLAALADALKVYGNNAKAFFDGTTSAETVTGLTSYDVRDFASSVSNGNKTTYYGQSLLLRSETALRLYYKGDVSSCTVKENGNRNVEFVTGTAQGMNYVEIPNITANKLETKYTVTQADGGKVTVSPMTYVYETLLRYEKDSTYSQLCSTVRALYNYEKAVQQYIRS
;
A
#
# COMPACT_ATOMS: atom_id res chain seq x y z
N MET A 1 -12.88 11.96 -34.78
CA MET A 1 -12.32 12.03 -33.41
C MET A 1 -12.03 10.61 -32.95
N ASN A 2 -10.83 10.39 -32.41
CA ASN A 2 -10.06 9.16 -32.54
C ASN A 2 -10.45 8.09 -31.48
N LYS A 3 -10.58 6.83 -31.90
CA LYS A 3 -11.03 5.66 -31.10
C LYS A 3 -10.06 5.22 -29.97
N ASN A 4 -8.96 5.94 -29.76
CA ASN A 4 -7.90 5.56 -28.81
C ASN A 4 -8.05 6.15 -27.40
N ASN A 5 -9.02 7.05 -27.16
CA ASN A 5 -9.22 7.66 -25.83
C ASN A 5 -10.17 6.87 -24.91
N ILE A 6 -10.78 5.76 -25.37
CA ILE A 6 -11.76 4.99 -24.59
C ILE A 6 -11.11 3.85 -23.78
N LYS A 7 -9.87 3.43 -24.11
CA LYS A 7 -9.20 2.31 -23.42
C LYS A 7 -8.39 2.71 -22.17
N ARG A 8 -8.30 4.01 -21.84
CA ARG A 8 -7.54 4.52 -20.67
C ARG A 8 -8.40 4.84 -19.44
N ILE A 9 -9.71 4.55 -19.47
CA ILE A 9 -10.65 4.86 -18.37
C ILE A 9 -11.05 3.59 -17.57
N THR A 10 -10.36 2.45 -17.76
CA THR A 10 -10.73 1.16 -17.14
C THR A 10 -9.76 0.66 -16.08
N ALA A 11 -9.14 1.57 -15.32
CA ALA A 11 -8.38 1.25 -14.11
C ALA A 11 -8.72 2.31 -13.05
N VAL A 12 -8.84 1.91 -11.79
CA VAL A 12 -9.18 2.74 -10.61
C VAL A 12 -10.67 3.02 -10.41
N ILE A 13 -11.40 2.04 -9.87
CA ILE A 13 -12.42 2.35 -8.86
C ILE A 13 -12.65 1.05 -8.08
N ALA A 14 -12.30 0.98 -6.78
CA ALA A 14 -12.64 -0.13 -5.88
C ALA A 14 -12.29 0.15 -4.41
N ALA A 15 -12.52 1.35 -3.90
CA ALA A 15 -12.53 1.58 -2.45
C ALA A 15 -13.34 2.83 -2.13
N LEU A 16 -13.97 2.81 -0.94
CA LEU A 16 -14.72 3.86 -0.24
C LEU A 16 -16.25 3.81 -0.32
N CYS A 17 -16.81 3.82 0.90
CA CYS A 17 -18.19 4.04 1.33
C CYS A 17 -18.97 2.82 1.86
N MET A 18 -18.42 2.15 2.88
CA MET A 18 -19.24 1.62 3.97
C MET A 18 -19.47 2.74 5.01
N ALA A 19 -20.74 3.04 5.32
CA ALA A 19 -21.08 4.03 6.31
C ALA A 19 -20.92 3.46 7.73
N PHE A 20 -19.83 3.82 8.40
CA PHE A 20 -19.82 4.26 9.80
C PHE A 20 -18.70 5.31 9.93
N THR A 21 -19.08 6.48 10.44
CA THR A 21 -18.27 7.57 11.02
C THR A 21 -16.78 7.58 10.66
N SER A 22 -16.36 8.59 9.88
CA SER A 22 -15.00 9.10 9.76
C SER A 22 -13.90 8.12 10.19
N ILE A 23 -13.30 7.42 9.23
CA ILE A 23 -11.95 6.92 9.42
C ILE A 23 -11.04 8.11 9.07
N PRO A 24 -10.51 8.83 10.07
CA PRO A 24 -9.51 9.85 9.82
C PRO A 24 -8.30 9.27 9.11
N THR A 25 -7.67 10.16 8.34
CA THR A 25 -6.43 10.01 7.56
C THR A 25 -5.22 9.47 8.34
N TRP A 26 -5.34 9.12 9.63
CA TRP A 26 -4.28 8.43 10.39
C TRP A 26 -4.12 6.95 10.03
N ALA A 27 -4.97 6.38 9.17
CA ALA A 27 -4.86 4.97 8.79
C ALA A 27 -3.75 4.67 7.76
N ALA A 28 -3.04 5.69 7.26
CA ALA A 28 -1.92 5.54 6.31
C ALA A 28 -0.53 5.47 6.98
N THR A 29 -0.47 5.23 8.30
CA THR A 29 0.75 5.51 9.09
C THR A 29 1.03 4.42 10.12
N GLN A 30 1.14 3.20 9.61
CA GLN A 30 2.00 2.13 10.08
C GLN A 30 2.62 1.53 8.81
N THR A 31 3.78 0.87 8.90
CA THR A 31 4.20 -0.12 7.90
C THR A 31 2.96 -0.80 7.32
N ASP A 32 2.78 -0.86 6.00
CA ASP A 32 1.83 -1.81 5.40
C ASP A 32 2.61 -3.09 5.06
N PRO A 33 2.79 -4.00 6.04
CA PRO A 33 3.57 -5.23 5.89
C PRO A 33 2.99 -6.16 4.81
N THR A 34 1.77 -5.88 4.32
CA THR A 34 1.17 -6.54 3.14
C THR A 34 1.83 -6.15 1.82
N MET A 35 2.91 -5.36 1.85
CA MET A 35 3.73 -5.01 0.69
C MET A 35 4.99 -5.89 0.56
N ILE A 36 5.25 -6.78 1.52
CA ILE A 36 6.35 -7.75 1.45
C ILE A 36 5.80 -9.16 1.31
N ASP A 37 6.01 -9.73 0.13
CA ASP A 37 5.60 -11.09 -0.18
C ASP A 37 6.64 -12.12 0.22
N TYR A 38 6.20 -13.25 0.79
CA TYR A 38 7.08 -14.33 1.24
C TYR A 38 6.43 -15.70 1.07
N ASP A 39 7.02 -16.54 0.21
CA ASP A 39 6.57 -17.89 -0.15
C ASP A 39 5.08 -17.97 -0.56
N GLN A 40 4.85 -18.17 -1.86
CA GLN A 40 3.54 -18.31 -2.49
C GLN A 40 2.64 -19.39 -1.83
N ARG A 41 3.22 -20.41 -1.16
CA ARG A 41 2.48 -21.50 -0.47
C ARG A 41 1.92 -21.07 0.89
N VAL A 42 2.39 -19.95 1.43
CA VAL A 42 2.13 -19.47 2.79
C VAL A 42 1.10 -18.33 2.81
N GLN A 43 1.21 -17.36 1.90
CA GLN A 43 0.56 -16.05 2.11
C GLN A 43 -0.96 -16.04 2.03
N ALA A 44 -1.56 -16.70 1.03
CA ALA A 44 -3.01 -16.59 0.78
C ALA A 44 -3.88 -17.08 1.97
N ASN A 45 -3.33 -17.88 2.89
CA ASN A 45 -4.05 -18.36 4.07
C ASN A 45 -3.63 -17.67 5.37
N TRP A 46 -2.46 -17.01 5.41
CA TRP A 46 -1.83 -16.55 6.65
C TRP A 46 -1.75 -15.02 6.77
N GLU A 47 -2.01 -14.27 5.70
CA GLU A 47 -1.81 -12.81 5.63
C GLU A 47 -2.43 -12.04 6.82
N ASP A 48 -3.72 -12.25 7.10
CA ASP A 48 -4.42 -11.60 8.22
C ASP A 48 -3.79 -11.93 9.58
N TYR A 49 -3.32 -13.17 9.75
CA TYR A 49 -2.70 -13.64 10.98
C TYR A 49 -1.25 -13.15 11.09
N ILE A 50 -0.52 -13.06 9.99
CA ILE A 50 0.81 -12.43 9.93
C ILE A 50 0.70 -10.98 10.39
N LYS A 51 -0.29 -10.24 9.87
CA LYS A 51 -0.56 -8.85 10.25
C LYS A 51 -0.93 -8.72 11.72
N THR A 52 -1.83 -9.57 12.20
CA THR A 52 -2.28 -9.57 13.60
C THR A 52 -1.11 -9.83 14.55
N VAL A 53 -0.31 -10.85 14.25
CA VAL A 53 0.80 -11.29 15.09
C VAL A 53 1.97 -10.31 15.05
N GLY A 54 2.33 -9.82 13.87
CA GLY A 54 3.43 -8.86 13.72
C GLY A 54 3.14 -7.54 14.44
N LYS A 55 1.92 -6.99 14.32
CA LYS A 55 1.51 -5.79 15.10
C LYS A 55 1.56 -6.02 16.60
N ALA A 56 1.09 -7.18 17.07
CA ALA A 56 1.15 -7.52 18.49
C ALA A 56 2.60 -7.66 18.98
N ALA A 57 3.47 -8.29 18.18
CA ALA A 57 4.88 -8.43 18.51
C ALA A 57 5.63 -7.09 18.51
N LEU A 58 5.31 -6.19 17.57
CA LEU A 58 5.85 -4.83 17.54
C LEU A 58 5.46 -4.04 18.79
N ALA A 59 4.22 -4.20 19.24
CA ALA A 59 3.74 -3.63 20.50
C ALA A 59 4.32 -4.31 21.77
N TYR A 60 5.28 -5.23 21.61
CA TYR A 60 5.92 -5.98 22.69
C TYR A 60 4.90 -6.80 23.50
N GLN A 61 3.92 -7.41 22.84
CA GLN A 61 2.89 -8.22 23.51
C GLN A 61 3.49 -9.49 24.12
N THR A 62 3.17 -9.75 25.40
CA THR A 62 3.60 -10.95 26.15
C THR A 62 2.44 -11.88 26.51
N SER A 63 1.20 -11.50 26.18
CA SER A 63 0.00 -12.31 26.37
C SER A 63 -0.33 -13.15 25.13
N PRO A 64 -0.99 -14.32 25.26
CA PRO A 64 -1.35 -15.17 24.13
C PRO A 64 -2.12 -14.41 23.03
N ILE A 65 -1.65 -14.52 21.79
CA ILE A 65 -2.30 -14.03 20.57
C ILE A 65 -3.08 -15.19 19.96
N ASP A 66 -4.39 -15.02 19.79
CA ASP A 66 -5.25 -16.07 19.21
C ASP A 66 -5.00 -16.21 17.71
N ILE A 67 -4.62 -17.42 17.30
CA ILE A 67 -4.47 -17.83 15.89
C ILE A 67 -5.29 -19.08 15.58
N SER A 68 -6.26 -19.43 16.43
CA SER A 68 -6.99 -20.70 16.36
C SER A 68 -7.78 -20.87 15.07
N GLY A 69 -8.24 -19.76 14.47
CA GLY A 69 -8.93 -19.77 13.18
C GLY A 69 -8.03 -20.17 12.00
N LEU A 70 -6.69 -19.99 12.12
CA LEU A 70 -5.70 -20.39 11.12
C LEU A 70 -5.59 -21.91 10.98
N ARG A 71 -5.99 -22.66 12.03
CA ARG A 71 -5.84 -24.13 12.10
C ARG A 71 -4.41 -24.60 11.79
N LEU A 72 -3.40 -23.80 12.16
CA LEU A 72 -2.00 -24.05 11.87
C LEU A 72 -1.52 -25.36 12.51
N SER A 73 -0.88 -26.23 11.73
CA SER A 73 -0.24 -27.44 12.26
C SER A 73 1.02 -27.08 13.04
N THR A 74 1.35 -27.86 14.07
CA THR A 74 2.56 -27.61 14.89
C THR A 74 3.86 -27.70 14.08
N SER A 75 3.88 -28.45 12.98
CA SER A 75 5.04 -28.52 12.07
C SER A 75 5.26 -27.24 11.26
N LYS A 76 4.24 -26.38 11.14
CA LYS A 76 4.26 -25.14 10.33
C LYS A 76 4.48 -23.87 11.15
N ILE A 77 4.71 -24.00 12.45
CA ILE A 77 4.96 -22.86 13.35
C ILE A 77 6.24 -22.11 12.97
N GLY A 78 7.31 -22.84 12.62
CA GLY A 78 8.57 -22.23 12.20
C GLY A 78 8.40 -21.38 10.95
N ASP A 79 7.77 -21.95 9.92
CA ASP A 79 7.42 -21.28 8.67
C ASP A 79 6.58 -20.02 8.94
N PHE A 80 5.58 -20.11 9.83
CA PHE A 80 4.74 -18.96 10.19
C PHE A 80 5.54 -17.85 10.90
N GLN A 81 6.42 -18.21 11.84
CA GLN A 81 7.29 -17.22 12.48
C GLN A 81 8.20 -16.53 11.45
N GLN A 82 8.77 -17.29 10.51
CA GLN A 82 9.63 -16.73 9.47
C GLN A 82 8.86 -15.80 8.53
N ALA A 83 7.62 -16.16 8.15
CA ALA A 83 6.76 -15.29 7.35
C ALA A 83 6.48 -13.96 8.07
N VAL A 84 6.20 -13.99 9.38
CA VAL A 84 6.06 -12.76 10.19
C VAL A 84 7.35 -11.94 10.20
N LEU A 85 8.51 -12.55 10.44
CA LEU A 85 9.79 -11.84 10.47
C LEU A 85 10.21 -11.29 9.09
N ALA A 86 9.78 -11.92 8.00
CA ALA A 86 9.99 -11.43 6.64
C ALA A 86 9.09 -10.22 6.34
N ASN A 87 7.82 -10.25 6.78
CA ASN A 87 6.87 -9.15 6.63
C ASN A 87 7.11 -7.98 7.60
N TYR A 88 7.84 -8.23 8.69
CA TYR A 88 8.22 -7.25 9.69
C TYR A 88 9.72 -7.36 10.03
N PRO A 89 10.62 -6.99 9.10
CA PRO A 89 12.07 -7.05 9.30
C PRO A 89 12.56 -6.30 10.55
N GLU A 90 11.83 -5.30 11.01
CA GLU A 90 12.08 -4.54 12.24
C GLU A 90 11.90 -5.36 13.53
N LEU A 91 11.33 -6.58 13.48
CA LEU A 91 11.15 -7.49 14.61
C LEU A 91 12.40 -8.32 14.96
N PHE A 92 13.61 -7.79 14.78
CA PHE A 92 14.87 -8.48 15.10
C PHE A 92 14.92 -8.98 16.55
N TYR A 93 14.31 -8.27 17.49
CA TYR A 93 14.29 -8.62 18.90
C TYR A 93 13.35 -9.79 19.24
N TRP A 94 12.59 -10.34 18.28
CA TRP A 94 11.83 -11.58 18.48
C TRP A 94 12.74 -12.82 18.36
N LYS A 95 13.02 -13.45 19.50
CA LYS A 95 13.90 -14.63 19.60
C LYS A 95 13.25 -15.95 19.22
N LYS A 96 12.12 -16.27 19.84
CA LYS A 96 11.40 -17.55 19.69
C LYS A 96 9.94 -17.34 20.05
N LEU A 97 9.10 -18.34 19.88
CA LEU A 97 7.71 -18.26 20.36
C LEU A 97 7.37 -19.45 21.26
N GLN A 98 6.41 -19.22 22.16
CA GLN A 98 5.63 -20.26 22.82
C GLN A 98 4.28 -20.39 22.14
N TYR A 99 3.64 -21.55 22.25
CA TYR A 99 2.33 -21.77 21.65
C TYR A 99 1.49 -22.76 22.46
N TYR A 100 0.18 -22.65 22.30
CA TYR A 100 -0.80 -23.57 22.86
C TYR A 100 -1.50 -24.34 21.73
N THR A 101 -1.95 -25.55 22.03
CA THR A 101 -2.63 -26.41 21.06
C THR A 101 -3.97 -26.88 21.59
N ASN A 102 -4.87 -27.23 20.67
CA ASN A 102 -6.07 -27.99 20.97
C ASN A 102 -6.17 -29.16 19.98
N GLY A 103 -5.78 -30.35 20.43
CA GLY A 103 -5.64 -31.50 19.56
C GLY A 103 -4.49 -31.33 18.56
N SER A 104 -4.80 -31.24 17.27
CA SER A 104 -3.83 -31.28 16.17
C SER A 104 -3.39 -29.91 15.63
N TYR A 105 -3.93 -28.80 16.15
CA TYR A 105 -3.63 -27.45 15.65
C TYR A 105 -3.30 -26.47 16.78
N VAL A 106 -2.59 -25.40 16.42
CA VAL A 106 -2.19 -24.31 17.31
C VAL A 106 -3.37 -23.37 17.56
N THR A 107 -3.65 -23.06 18.81
CA THR A 107 -4.72 -22.12 19.18
C THR A 107 -4.20 -20.71 19.41
N SER A 108 -3.00 -20.57 19.96
CA SER A 108 -2.45 -19.26 20.27
C SER A 108 -0.93 -19.31 20.37
N ILE A 109 -0.29 -18.16 20.19
CA ILE A 109 1.16 -17.99 20.29
C ILE A 109 1.52 -16.84 21.23
N ILE A 110 2.71 -16.91 21.83
CA ILE A 110 3.32 -15.84 22.63
C ILE A 110 4.73 -15.59 22.08
N PRO A 111 5.02 -14.39 21.55
CA PRO A 111 6.37 -14.02 21.20
C PRO A 111 7.28 -13.97 22.45
N ILE A 112 8.51 -14.46 22.32
CA ILE A 112 9.55 -14.37 23.34
C ILE A 112 10.68 -13.53 22.78
N TYR A 113 10.96 -12.42 23.45
CA TYR A 113 11.93 -11.43 23.01
C TYR A 113 13.33 -11.70 23.56
N SER A 114 14.35 -11.21 22.84
CA SER A 114 15.77 -11.31 23.20
C SER A 114 16.17 -10.36 24.33
N TYR A 115 15.50 -9.22 24.42
CA TYR A 115 15.79 -8.14 25.36
C TYR A 115 14.51 -7.80 26.15
N ASP A 116 14.63 -6.97 27.19
CA ASP A 116 13.46 -6.37 27.85
C ASP A 116 12.79 -5.32 26.95
N LYS A 117 11.63 -4.80 27.38
CA LYS A 117 10.81 -3.88 26.58
C LYS A 117 11.58 -2.60 26.25
N ASP A 118 12.18 -1.96 27.24
CA ASP A 118 12.79 -0.64 27.08
C ASP A 118 14.01 -0.75 26.16
N THR A 119 14.85 -1.78 26.37
CA THR A 119 15.97 -2.09 25.48
C THR A 119 15.50 -2.38 24.05
N SER A 120 14.45 -3.18 23.87
CA SER A 120 13.94 -3.53 22.53
C SER A 120 13.41 -2.31 21.78
N MET A 121 12.70 -1.41 22.46
CA MET A 121 12.18 -0.19 21.83
C MET A 121 13.32 0.79 21.50
N SER A 122 14.35 0.92 22.35
CA SER A 122 15.52 1.73 22.04
C SER A 122 16.27 1.23 20.80
N MET A 123 16.48 -0.08 20.69
CA MET A 123 17.12 -0.67 19.51
C MET A 123 16.25 -0.52 18.26
N LEU A 124 14.92 -0.59 18.42
CA LEU A 124 13.96 -0.40 17.32
C LEU A 124 14.01 1.05 16.80
N ASP A 125 14.14 2.03 17.70
CA ASP A 125 14.33 3.43 17.33
C ASP A 125 15.65 3.63 16.57
N GLU A 126 16.75 3.00 16.99
CA GLU A 126 18.01 3.03 16.25
C GLU A 126 17.86 2.44 14.84
N PHE A 127 17.15 1.32 14.70
CA PHE A 127 16.85 0.71 13.41
C PHE A 127 16.07 1.68 12.50
N TYR A 128 15.03 2.35 13.03
CA TYR A 128 14.23 3.31 12.27
C TYR A 128 15.03 4.56 11.89
N ASN A 129 15.79 5.13 12.83
CA ASN A 129 16.65 6.29 12.54
C ASN A 129 17.67 5.98 11.44
N GLU A 130 18.18 4.76 11.42
CA GLU A 130 19.10 4.33 10.36
C GLU A 130 18.37 4.10 9.03
N ALA A 131 17.15 3.57 9.05
CA ALA A 131 16.31 3.45 7.86
C ALA A 131 15.99 4.81 7.24
N ASP A 132 15.68 5.81 8.07
CA ASP A 132 15.35 7.16 7.61
C ASP A 132 16.49 7.81 6.84
N LYS A 133 17.76 7.47 7.14
CA LYS A 133 18.92 7.94 6.36
C LYS A 133 18.90 7.44 4.93
N TYR A 134 18.48 6.19 4.70
CA TYR A 134 18.32 5.65 3.35
C TYR A 134 17.09 6.23 2.66
N LEU A 135 15.96 6.33 3.37
CA LEU A 135 14.71 6.87 2.82
C LEU A 135 14.84 8.35 2.44
N ALA A 136 15.70 9.11 3.12
CA ALA A 136 16.01 10.50 2.76
C ALA A 136 16.73 10.64 1.41
N LEU A 137 17.24 9.55 0.82
CA LEU A 137 17.87 9.57 -0.51
C LEU A 137 16.85 9.57 -1.65
N VAL A 138 15.58 9.25 -1.36
CA VAL A 138 14.51 9.15 -2.35
C VAL A 138 13.40 10.16 -2.08
N ASN A 139 12.60 10.47 -3.11
CA ASN A 139 11.45 11.38 -3.01
C ASN A 139 10.34 10.98 -3.98
N ASP A 140 9.18 11.61 -3.91
CA ASP A 140 8.00 11.20 -4.68
C ASP A 140 8.04 11.55 -6.17
N ASP A 141 8.96 12.40 -6.61
CA ASP A 141 9.19 12.64 -8.04
C ASP A 141 9.95 11.49 -8.71
N MET A 142 10.62 10.64 -7.91
CA MET A 142 11.31 9.45 -8.41
C MET A 142 10.31 8.32 -8.71
N SER A 143 10.49 7.66 -9.85
CA SER A 143 9.78 6.42 -10.19
C SER A 143 10.16 5.26 -9.25
N ASN A 144 9.33 4.23 -9.18
CA ASN A 144 9.63 3.02 -8.40
C ASN A 144 11.00 2.42 -8.77
N PHE A 145 11.34 2.41 -10.06
CA PHE A 145 12.66 2.01 -10.54
C PHE A 145 13.78 2.84 -9.91
N GLU A 146 13.67 4.17 -9.94
CA GLU A 146 14.70 5.06 -9.40
C GLU A 146 14.80 4.96 -7.87
N LYS A 147 13.66 4.94 -7.17
CA LYS A 147 13.62 4.74 -5.71
C LYS A 147 14.31 3.43 -5.33
N ALA A 148 13.95 2.33 -5.99
CA ALA A 148 14.56 1.03 -5.75
C ALA A 148 16.05 1.04 -6.04
N LEU A 149 16.49 1.67 -7.13
CA LEU A 149 17.90 1.74 -7.54
C LEU A 149 18.75 2.54 -6.55
N VAL A 150 18.27 3.70 -6.11
CA VAL A 150 18.98 4.55 -5.14
C VAL A 150 19.13 3.84 -3.81
N LEU A 151 18.07 3.17 -3.33
CA LEU A 151 18.12 2.39 -2.09
C LEU A 151 19.03 1.17 -2.22
N HIS A 152 19.01 0.49 -3.37
CA HIS A 152 19.93 -0.61 -3.68
C HIS A 152 21.39 -0.17 -3.55
N ASP A 153 21.77 0.90 -4.26
CA ASP A 153 23.16 1.38 -4.28
C ASP A 153 23.62 1.91 -2.93
N ALA A 154 22.72 2.55 -2.19
CA ALA A 154 23.00 3.02 -0.84
C ALA A 154 23.29 1.86 0.12
N LEU A 155 22.51 0.79 0.07
CA LEU A 155 22.73 -0.40 0.89
C LEU A 155 24.03 -1.12 0.51
N VAL A 156 24.26 -1.38 -0.79
CA VAL A 156 25.48 -2.06 -1.26
C VAL A 156 26.75 -1.26 -0.95
N SER A 157 26.68 0.08 -1.00
CA SER A 157 27.83 0.92 -0.69
C SER A 157 28.16 1.03 0.80
N ASP A 158 27.18 0.78 1.67
CA ASP A 158 27.26 1.04 3.10
C ASP A 158 27.43 -0.24 3.95
N VAL A 159 26.95 -1.38 3.45
CA VAL A 159 26.97 -2.66 4.17
C VAL A 159 28.00 -3.62 3.55
N ALA A 160 28.70 -4.38 4.39
CA ALA A 160 29.63 -5.42 3.93
C ALA A 160 29.02 -6.82 4.03
N TYR A 161 29.16 -7.60 2.96
CA TYR A 161 28.80 -9.01 2.96
C TYR A 161 29.74 -9.88 3.82
N GLU A 162 29.17 -10.69 4.71
CA GLU A 162 29.88 -11.71 5.51
C GLU A 162 29.32 -13.12 5.26
N TYR A 163 30.21 -14.14 5.27
CA TYR A 163 29.80 -15.53 5.10
C TYR A 163 29.02 -16.06 6.32
N PRO A 164 27.95 -16.87 6.13
CA PRO A 164 27.06 -17.31 7.21
C PRO A 164 27.71 -18.12 8.35
N ASP A 165 28.88 -18.71 8.11
CA ASP A 165 29.59 -19.60 9.04
C ASP A 165 30.00 -18.93 10.37
N VAL A 166 29.78 -17.60 10.49
CA VAL A 166 30.10 -16.78 11.67
C VAL A 166 28.86 -16.17 12.37
N ALA A 167 27.63 -16.31 11.86
CA ALA A 167 26.58 -15.30 12.13
C ALA A 167 25.46 -15.71 13.12
N ASN A 168 25.44 -15.08 14.30
CA ASN A 168 24.23 -14.82 15.10
C ASN A 168 23.72 -13.38 14.83
N LYS A 169 23.62 -12.98 13.54
CA LYS A 169 23.28 -11.61 13.14
C LYS A 169 21.79 -11.48 12.80
N GLN A 170 21.23 -10.29 13.03
CA GLN A 170 19.83 -9.95 12.76
C GLN A 170 19.76 -8.68 11.90
N THR A 171 18.58 -8.28 11.44
CA THR A 171 18.39 -7.05 10.64
C THR A 171 18.88 -5.79 11.36
N TYR A 172 18.86 -5.77 12.70
CA TYR A 172 19.54 -4.72 13.49
C TYR A 172 21.04 -4.65 13.26
N SER A 173 21.75 -5.79 13.24
CA SER A 173 23.19 -5.81 12.93
C SER A 173 23.46 -5.34 11.51
N PHE A 174 22.58 -5.66 10.56
CA PHE A 174 22.69 -5.15 9.19
C PHE A 174 22.61 -3.63 9.16
N MET A 175 21.61 -3.05 9.82
CA MET A 175 21.39 -1.60 9.84
C MET A 175 22.50 -0.87 10.60
N ILE A 176 22.84 -1.33 11.81
CA ILE A 176 23.69 -0.58 12.73
C ILE A 176 25.16 -0.98 12.63
N GLU A 177 25.46 -2.28 12.57
CA GLU A 177 26.84 -2.77 12.48
C GLU A 177 27.36 -2.82 11.04
N LYS A 178 26.50 -2.54 10.04
CA LYS A 178 26.83 -2.48 8.61
C LYS A 178 27.40 -3.77 8.05
N ILE A 179 26.88 -4.91 8.53
CA ILE A 179 27.33 -6.25 8.16
C ILE A 179 26.12 -7.17 7.95
N GLY A 180 26.10 -7.96 6.87
CA GLY A 180 25.07 -8.97 6.69
C GLY A 180 25.30 -9.99 5.59
N TYR A 181 24.29 -10.81 5.36
CA TYR A 181 24.24 -11.87 4.34
C TYR A 181 22.89 -11.83 3.62
N CYS A 182 22.67 -12.71 2.63
CA CYS A 182 21.55 -12.64 1.69
C CYS A 182 20.16 -12.43 2.34
N ASP A 183 19.91 -13.03 3.52
CA ASP A 183 18.69 -12.84 4.30
C ASP A 183 18.48 -11.42 4.80
N LEU A 184 19.53 -10.83 5.36
CA LEU A 184 19.44 -9.51 5.95
C LEU A 184 19.36 -8.45 4.86
N TYR A 185 20.12 -8.60 3.76
CA TYR A 185 20.01 -7.75 2.58
C TYR A 185 18.58 -7.75 2.03
N SER A 186 18.00 -8.94 1.79
CA SER A 186 16.67 -9.06 1.20
C SER A 186 15.59 -8.48 2.11
N LYS A 187 15.61 -8.81 3.41
CA LYS A 187 14.62 -8.31 4.37
C LYS A 187 14.69 -6.80 4.57
N VAL A 188 15.88 -6.24 4.76
CA VAL A 188 16.03 -4.79 4.94
C VAL A 188 15.70 -4.04 3.66
N TYR A 189 16.11 -4.54 2.50
CA TYR A 189 15.78 -3.89 1.25
C TYR A 189 14.26 -3.94 0.97
N ALA A 190 13.59 -5.07 1.23
CA ALA A 190 12.13 -5.17 1.16
C ALA A 190 11.43 -4.22 2.14
N TYR A 191 11.97 -4.07 3.36
CA TYR A 191 11.48 -3.07 4.32
C TYR A 191 11.55 -1.65 3.74
N LEU A 192 12.70 -1.22 3.21
CA LEU A 192 12.86 0.12 2.64
C LEU A 192 11.94 0.33 1.43
N LEU A 193 11.82 -0.67 0.54
CA LEU A 193 10.89 -0.63 -0.60
C LEU A 193 9.44 -0.48 -0.13
N SER A 194 9.02 -1.21 0.90
CA SER A 194 7.67 -1.10 1.46
C SER A 194 7.37 0.30 2.00
N GLN A 195 8.36 0.98 2.61
CA GLN A 195 8.21 2.37 3.08
C GLN A 195 8.05 3.36 1.93
N CYS A 196 8.51 3.01 0.73
CA CYS A 196 8.32 3.78 -0.49
C CYS A 196 7.04 3.42 -1.26
N GLY A 197 6.21 2.51 -0.73
CA GLY A 197 5.01 2.01 -1.41
C GLY A 197 5.31 1.04 -2.56
N ILE A 198 6.52 0.44 -2.59
CA ILE A 198 6.95 -0.51 -3.62
C ILE A 198 6.77 -1.92 -3.08
N ARG A 199 5.88 -2.70 -3.72
CA ARG A 199 5.66 -4.11 -3.34
C ARG A 199 6.83 -4.97 -3.80
N SER A 200 7.24 -5.93 -2.97
CA SER A 200 8.32 -6.86 -3.30
C SER A 200 8.09 -8.25 -2.73
N GLU A 201 8.45 -9.28 -3.47
CA GLU A 201 8.56 -10.66 -3.00
C GLU A 201 10.00 -10.99 -2.62
N ILE A 202 10.21 -11.60 -1.44
CA ILE A 202 11.46 -12.26 -1.08
C ILE A 202 11.44 -13.67 -1.69
N ILE A 203 12.32 -13.89 -2.67
CA ILE A 203 12.48 -15.17 -3.35
C ILE A 203 13.58 -15.98 -2.67
N PHE A 204 13.31 -17.26 -2.40
CA PHE A 204 14.26 -18.19 -1.81
C PHE A 204 14.51 -19.39 -2.73
N SER A 205 15.76 -19.78 -2.89
CA SER A 205 16.15 -21.03 -3.53
C SER A 205 16.85 -21.94 -2.53
N ASP A 206 16.18 -23.04 -2.17
CA ASP A 206 16.71 -24.08 -1.27
C ASP A 206 18.01 -24.69 -1.82
N SER A 207 18.09 -24.91 -3.14
CA SER A 207 19.26 -25.55 -3.75
C SER A 207 20.49 -24.64 -3.81
N MET A 208 20.24 -23.33 -3.89
CA MET A 208 21.31 -22.32 -3.86
C MET A 208 21.67 -21.88 -2.44
N ASN A 209 20.79 -22.14 -1.45
CA ASN A 209 20.85 -21.52 -0.13
C ASN A 209 21.02 -19.98 -0.25
N HIS A 210 20.21 -19.38 -1.12
CA HIS A 210 20.30 -17.96 -1.50
C HIS A 210 18.92 -17.33 -1.60
N GLN A 211 18.88 -15.99 -1.44
CA GLN A 211 17.65 -15.22 -1.56
C GLN A 211 17.89 -13.81 -2.08
N TRP A 212 16.88 -13.29 -2.76
CA TRP A 212 16.85 -11.95 -3.37
C TRP A 212 15.40 -11.45 -3.45
N LEU A 213 15.19 -10.30 -4.11
CA LEU A 213 13.86 -9.71 -4.27
C LEU A 213 13.33 -9.77 -5.71
N LYS A 214 12.01 -9.82 -5.86
CA LYS A 214 11.32 -9.43 -7.08
C LYS A 214 10.35 -8.29 -6.76
N ALA A 215 10.58 -7.11 -7.34
CA ALA A 215 9.94 -5.85 -6.91
C ALA A 215 9.17 -5.15 -8.03
N GLU A 216 8.11 -4.43 -7.65
CA GLU A 216 7.22 -3.67 -8.54
C GLU A 216 7.87 -2.38 -9.04
N LEU A 217 8.76 -2.47 -10.04
CA LEU A 217 9.49 -1.30 -10.57
C LEU A 217 8.65 -0.43 -11.51
N ILE A 218 7.52 -0.97 -11.98
CA ILE A 218 6.47 -0.24 -12.70
C ILE A 218 5.14 -0.76 -12.12
N PRO A 219 4.12 0.09 -11.89
CA PRO A 219 2.83 -0.38 -11.41
C PRO A 219 2.30 -1.59 -12.20
N GLY A 220 2.09 -2.71 -11.51
CA GLY A 220 1.65 -4.00 -12.02
C GLY A 220 2.74 -4.90 -12.61
N ARG A 221 4.03 -4.53 -12.58
CA ARG A 221 5.12 -5.25 -13.25
C ARG A 221 6.32 -5.43 -12.34
N TYR A 222 6.80 -6.67 -12.27
CA TYR A 222 7.73 -7.12 -11.23
C TYR A 222 9.02 -7.66 -11.84
N PHE A 223 10.16 -7.29 -11.27
CA PHE A 223 11.48 -7.62 -11.80
C PHE A 223 12.42 -8.07 -10.68
N ASN A 224 13.30 -9.02 -11.01
CA ASN A 224 14.28 -9.55 -10.06
C ASN A 224 15.38 -8.53 -9.77
N ILE A 225 15.76 -8.44 -8.50
CA ILE A 225 16.84 -7.63 -7.97
C ILE A 225 17.62 -8.47 -6.98
N ASP A 226 18.75 -9.05 -7.41
CA ASP A 226 19.70 -9.67 -6.50
C ASP A 226 20.71 -8.65 -5.99
N ILE A 227 20.28 -7.93 -4.95
CA ILE A 227 21.10 -6.95 -4.25
C ILE A 227 22.38 -7.55 -3.66
N THR A 228 22.36 -8.83 -3.29
CA THR A 228 23.49 -9.47 -2.62
C THR A 228 24.58 -9.84 -3.61
N TRP A 229 24.23 -10.39 -4.77
CA TRP A 229 25.22 -10.69 -5.82
C TRP A 229 25.62 -9.46 -6.64
N ASN A 230 24.94 -8.34 -6.43
CA ASN A 230 25.36 -7.02 -6.89
C ASN A 230 26.39 -6.36 -5.94
N ASP A 231 26.59 -6.90 -4.73
CA ASP A 231 27.64 -6.46 -3.80
C ASP A 231 29.01 -7.09 -4.16
N PRO A 232 30.03 -6.29 -4.48
CA PRO A 232 31.37 -6.82 -4.73
C PRO A 232 31.93 -7.54 -3.50
N THR A 233 32.39 -8.78 -3.64
CA THR A 233 33.04 -9.51 -2.54
C THR A 233 34.56 -9.69 -2.79
N PRO A 234 35.46 -9.26 -1.88
CA PRO A 234 35.19 -8.52 -0.65
C PRO A 234 34.65 -7.12 -0.93
N ASN A 235 33.86 -6.55 0.00
CA ASN A 235 33.25 -5.22 -0.17
C ASN A 235 34.31 -4.17 -0.56
N ILE A 236 33.98 -3.39 -1.59
CA ILE A 236 34.75 -2.26 -2.08
C ILE A 236 33.83 -1.04 -2.04
N ASN A 237 34.01 -0.18 -1.03
CA ASN A 237 33.18 1.01 -0.87
C ASN A 237 33.13 1.84 -2.16
N GLY A 238 31.92 2.19 -2.59
CA GLY A 238 31.61 2.96 -3.80
C GLY A 238 31.76 2.22 -5.13
N GLN A 239 31.99 0.91 -5.09
CA GLN A 239 31.74 0.02 -6.21
C GLN A 239 30.44 -0.73 -5.98
N VAL A 240 29.52 -0.63 -6.95
CA VAL A 240 28.23 -1.32 -6.94
C VAL A 240 28.05 -1.95 -8.31
N PHE A 241 27.65 -3.22 -8.35
CA PHE A 241 27.25 -3.87 -9.59
C PHE A 241 25.74 -3.80 -9.79
N HIS A 242 25.31 -3.90 -11.04
CA HIS A 242 23.90 -3.93 -11.41
C HIS A 242 23.58 -5.14 -12.29
N THR A 243 24.46 -6.14 -12.28
CA THR A 243 24.40 -7.34 -13.13
C THR A 243 23.05 -8.05 -13.01
N PHE A 244 22.47 -8.05 -11.81
CA PHE A 244 21.21 -8.72 -11.49
C PHE A 244 20.11 -7.73 -11.07
N TYR A 245 20.15 -6.50 -11.59
CA TYR A 245 19.15 -5.47 -11.31
C TYR A 245 18.09 -5.40 -12.41
N ALA A 246 16.81 -5.43 -12.03
CA ALA A 246 15.64 -5.30 -12.90
C ALA A 246 15.57 -6.34 -14.03
N LEU A 247 15.87 -7.61 -13.73
CA LEU A 247 15.83 -8.69 -14.71
C LEU A 247 14.54 -9.50 -14.68
N SER A 248 14.12 -9.98 -15.84
CA SER A 248 13.15 -11.06 -15.97
C SER A 248 13.68 -12.36 -15.34
N ASP A 249 12.80 -13.29 -14.99
CA ASP A 249 13.17 -14.63 -14.54
C ASP A 249 14.00 -15.35 -15.61
N THR A 250 13.65 -15.13 -16.89
CA THR A 250 14.37 -15.66 -18.04
C THR A 250 15.80 -15.10 -18.13
N ALA A 251 15.98 -13.79 -17.98
CA ALA A 251 17.29 -13.14 -18.03
C ALA A 251 18.14 -13.50 -16.81
N LEU A 252 17.55 -13.54 -15.62
CA LEU A 252 18.25 -13.92 -14.38
C LEU A 252 18.83 -15.35 -14.48
N LYS A 253 18.04 -16.31 -14.98
CA LYS A 253 18.45 -17.72 -15.14
C LYS A 253 19.55 -17.94 -16.19
N ASN A 254 19.79 -16.98 -17.09
CA ASN A 254 20.82 -17.11 -18.13
C ASN A 254 22.25 -17.08 -17.58
N ASP A 255 22.45 -16.67 -16.33
CA ASP A 255 23.77 -16.74 -15.68
C ASP A 255 24.22 -18.18 -15.38
N GLY A 256 23.29 -19.15 -15.46
CA GLY A 256 23.50 -20.57 -15.17
C GLY A 256 23.67 -20.91 -13.69
N LYS A 257 23.42 -19.97 -12.78
CA LYS A 257 23.54 -20.11 -11.32
C LYS A 257 22.22 -19.87 -10.58
N HIS A 258 21.39 -18.93 -11.03
CA HIS A 258 20.05 -18.73 -10.49
C HIS A 258 19.12 -19.85 -10.94
N SER A 259 18.72 -20.72 -10.02
CA SER A 259 17.91 -21.92 -10.31
C SER A 259 16.99 -22.31 -9.15
N ASP A 260 16.05 -23.21 -9.44
CA ASP A 260 15.17 -23.88 -8.46
C ASP A 260 14.43 -22.92 -7.51
N TYR A 261 13.80 -21.90 -8.07
CA TYR A 261 12.92 -20.98 -7.34
C TYR A 261 11.56 -20.87 -8.02
N ASP A 262 10.54 -20.62 -7.20
CA ASP A 262 9.19 -20.24 -7.59
C ASP A 262 8.95 -18.76 -7.20
N THR A 263 8.02 -18.09 -7.86
CA THR A 263 7.70 -16.68 -7.60
C THR A 263 6.19 -16.43 -7.75
N ILE A 264 5.67 -15.49 -6.95
CA ILE A 264 4.28 -15.02 -7.02
C ILE A 264 3.97 -14.33 -8.34
N TYR A 265 4.95 -13.61 -8.86
CA TYR A 265 4.76 -12.68 -9.96
C TYR A 265 5.22 -13.26 -11.31
N PRO A 266 4.51 -12.96 -12.41
CA PRO A 266 4.85 -13.47 -13.72
C PRO A 266 6.23 -12.96 -14.20
N ASP A 267 6.78 -13.65 -15.19
CA ASP A 267 8.01 -13.24 -15.87
C ASP A 267 7.77 -11.98 -16.74
N ASP A 268 8.71 -11.03 -16.74
CA ASP A 268 8.61 -9.77 -17.49
C ASP A 268 9.98 -9.27 -18.01
N THR A 269 10.12 -9.19 -19.34
CA THR A 269 11.39 -8.89 -20.03
C THR A 269 11.64 -7.40 -20.30
N TYR A 270 10.82 -6.49 -19.77
CA TYR A 270 10.82 -5.08 -20.16
C TYR A 270 12.16 -4.34 -19.96
N PHE A 271 12.91 -4.70 -18.92
CA PHE A 271 14.16 -4.05 -18.54
C PHE A 271 15.42 -4.89 -18.87
N ASP A 272 15.26 -6.08 -19.45
CA ASP A 272 16.38 -7.01 -19.75
C ASP A 272 17.46 -6.38 -20.62
N ASN A 273 17.10 -5.40 -21.46
CA ASN A 273 18.02 -4.69 -22.35
C ASN A 273 18.10 -3.19 -21.99
N SER A 274 17.88 -2.84 -20.72
CA SER A 274 17.84 -1.44 -20.28
C SER A 274 19.20 -0.74 -20.30
N GLY A 275 20.31 -1.51 -20.27
CA GLY A 275 21.68 -0.98 -20.15
C GLY A 275 22.11 -0.65 -18.72
N ILE A 276 21.27 -0.94 -17.71
CA ILE A 276 21.63 -0.80 -16.29
C ILE A 276 22.73 -1.80 -15.90
N THR A 277 22.67 -3.02 -16.43
CA THR A 277 23.61 -4.12 -16.16
C THR A 277 25.05 -3.82 -16.61
N ASP A 278 25.25 -2.80 -17.44
CA ASP A 278 26.57 -2.38 -17.92
C ASP A 278 27.31 -1.48 -16.91
N LEU A 279 26.62 -0.99 -15.87
CA LEU A 279 27.20 -0.11 -14.85
C LEU A 279 27.84 -0.90 -13.71
N ASN A 280 29.06 -0.52 -13.36
CA ASN A 280 29.88 -1.16 -12.31
C ASN A 280 30.45 -0.18 -11.28
N THR A 281 29.85 1.01 -11.18
CA THR A 281 30.13 2.03 -10.17
C THR A 281 28.83 2.42 -9.49
N ALA A 282 28.92 2.90 -8.25
CA ALA A 282 27.78 3.47 -7.54
C ALA A 282 27.07 4.56 -8.36
N ILE A 283 25.74 4.54 -8.31
CA ILE A 283 24.85 5.56 -8.85
C ILE A 283 24.56 6.56 -7.74
N VAL A 284 24.97 7.81 -7.96
CA VAL A 284 24.93 8.86 -6.93
C VAL A 284 23.92 9.93 -7.31
N GLY A 285 22.95 10.16 -6.43
CA GLY A 285 22.00 11.27 -6.54
C GLY A 285 22.61 12.60 -6.10
N LEU A 286 22.49 13.63 -6.94
CA LEU A 286 22.92 15.00 -6.65
C LEU A 286 22.04 16.02 -7.41
N ASN A 287 21.51 17.03 -6.72
CA ASN A 287 20.69 18.11 -7.33
C ASN A 287 19.56 17.60 -8.25
N GLY A 288 18.85 16.55 -7.83
CA GLY A 288 17.75 15.96 -8.62
C GLY A 288 18.19 15.17 -9.86
N GLY A 289 19.48 14.87 -10.03
CA GLY A 289 19.99 13.98 -11.07
C GLY A 289 20.68 12.75 -10.50
N LEU A 290 20.60 11.62 -11.22
CA LEU A 290 21.36 10.40 -10.93
C LEU A 290 22.61 10.36 -11.82
N TYR A 291 23.78 10.11 -11.23
CA TYR A 291 25.05 10.12 -11.93
C TYR A 291 25.83 8.82 -11.72
N ALA A 292 26.50 8.36 -12.77
CA ALA A 292 27.38 7.19 -12.73
C ALA A 292 28.61 7.40 -13.63
N ILE A 293 29.61 6.54 -13.49
CA ILE A 293 30.72 6.46 -14.44
C ILE A 293 30.49 5.25 -15.35
N ASP A 294 30.33 5.52 -16.64
CA ASP A 294 30.04 4.48 -17.63
C ASP A 294 31.31 3.71 -18.06
N GLU A 295 31.11 2.62 -18.80
CA GLU A 295 32.16 1.77 -19.36
C GLU A 295 33.16 2.51 -20.29
N ASN A 296 32.77 3.69 -20.76
CA ASN A 296 33.60 4.57 -21.60
C ASN A 296 34.41 5.58 -20.78
N LYS A 297 34.39 5.49 -19.44
CA LYS A 297 35.11 6.36 -18.50
C LYS A 297 34.59 7.79 -18.53
N LYS A 298 33.28 7.94 -18.67
CA LYS A 298 32.60 9.22 -18.67
C LYS A 298 31.69 9.32 -17.46
N LEU A 299 31.63 10.50 -16.86
CA LEU A 299 30.53 10.82 -15.97
C LEU A 299 29.27 10.99 -16.83
N VAL A 300 28.24 10.22 -16.53
CA VAL A 300 26.95 10.27 -17.22
C VAL A 300 25.84 10.60 -16.24
N ARG A 301 24.89 11.42 -16.68
CA ARG A 301 23.58 11.57 -16.04
C ARG A 301 22.66 10.48 -16.58
N LEU A 302 21.95 9.83 -15.68
CA LEU A 302 21.05 8.73 -15.97
C LEU A 302 19.61 9.24 -15.99
N ASP A 303 18.85 8.85 -17.01
CA ASP A 303 17.41 9.11 -17.12
C ASP A 303 16.70 7.81 -17.55
N ILE A 304 15.69 7.37 -16.79
CA ILE A 304 14.87 6.21 -17.17
C ILE A 304 13.86 6.63 -18.23
N GLN A 305 13.86 5.93 -19.36
CA GLN A 305 12.89 6.14 -20.44
C GLN A 305 11.99 4.92 -20.57
N LEU A 306 10.70 5.12 -20.29
CA LEU A 306 9.67 4.09 -20.43
C LEU A 306 9.11 4.11 -21.86
N GLY A 307 9.53 3.15 -22.68
CA GLY A 307 8.99 2.95 -24.04
C GLY A 307 7.74 2.08 -24.05
N GLU A 308 7.15 1.85 -25.22
CA GLU A 308 5.94 1.00 -25.32
C GLU A 308 6.22 -0.48 -24.96
N ASN A 309 7.40 -0.99 -25.33
CA ASN A 309 7.75 -2.42 -25.19
C ASN A 309 9.02 -2.67 -24.38
N SER A 310 9.77 -1.64 -24.04
CA SER A 310 11.02 -1.75 -23.29
C SER A 310 11.33 -0.47 -22.52
N GLY A 311 11.90 -0.62 -21.33
CA GLY A 311 12.50 0.47 -20.58
C GLY A 311 14.00 0.56 -20.86
N THR A 312 14.52 1.77 -21.05
CA THR A 312 15.94 2.00 -21.32
C THR A 312 16.52 3.04 -20.39
N LEU A 313 17.74 2.81 -19.92
CA LEU A 313 18.55 3.77 -19.18
C LEU A 313 19.28 4.66 -20.18
N LYS A 314 18.79 5.89 -20.35
CA LYS A 314 19.49 6.88 -21.17
C LYS A 314 20.68 7.44 -20.40
N LYS A 315 21.88 7.25 -20.95
CA LYS A 315 23.12 7.83 -20.43
C LYS A 315 23.44 9.13 -21.19
N THR A 316 23.42 10.27 -20.51
CA THR A 316 23.81 11.57 -21.08
C THR A 316 25.19 11.96 -20.55
N THR A 317 26.19 12.10 -21.43
CA THR A 317 27.54 12.49 -21.01
C THR A 317 27.53 13.89 -20.37
N VAL A 318 28.03 13.96 -19.13
CA VAL A 318 28.29 15.20 -18.40
C VAL A 318 29.74 15.62 -18.61
N ALA A 319 30.69 14.69 -18.41
CA ALA A 319 32.11 14.97 -18.60
C ALA A 319 32.93 13.74 -19.00
N GLU A 320 34.00 14.00 -19.75
CA GLU A 320 35.03 13.01 -20.10
C GLU A 320 36.08 12.94 -18.98
N LEU A 321 36.23 11.78 -18.33
CA LEU A 321 37.18 11.64 -17.23
C LEU A 321 38.57 11.28 -17.75
N LYS A 322 39.56 12.05 -17.33
CA LYS A 322 40.96 11.88 -17.77
C LYS A 322 41.71 10.90 -16.85
N ASN A 323 42.79 10.34 -17.38
CA ASN A 323 43.73 9.48 -16.63
C ASN A 323 43.11 8.19 -16.05
N MET A 324 42.03 7.68 -16.64
CA MET A 324 41.33 6.48 -16.20
C MET A 324 41.94 5.19 -16.78
N ARG A 325 43.25 4.96 -16.57
CA ARG A 325 43.98 3.81 -17.12
C ARG A 325 44.96 3.21 -16.11
N TRP A 326 44.68 2.00 -15.64
CA TRP A 326 45.54 1.27 -14.71
C TRP A 326 46.58 0.42 -15.45
N SER A 327 47.85 0.60 -15.10
CA SER A 327 48.95 -0.17 -15.71
C SER A 327 48.88 -1.65 -15.32
N ALA A 328 49.06 -2.53 -16.29
CA ALA A 328 49.27 -3.96 -16.09
C ALA A 328 50.77 -4.33 -16.21
N GLY A 329 51.66 -3.33 -16.21
CA GLY A 329 53.09 -3.48 -16.45
C GLY A 329 53.49 -3.24 -17.91
N GLY A 330 54.70 -2.73 -18.14
CA GLY A 330 55.20 -2.39 -19.48
C GLY A 330 54.34 -1.33 -20.18
N TYR A 331 53.86 -1.65 -21.38
CA TYR A 331 52.94 -0.81 -22.18
C TYR A 331 51.48 -1.30 -22.15
N SER A 332 51.14 -2.20 -21.22
CA SER A 332 49.83 -2.84 -21.12
C SER A 332 48.97 -2.17 -20.04
N TYR A 333 47.65 -2.18 -20.26
CA TYR A 333 46.67 -1.62 -19.33
C TYR A 333 45.53 -2.60 -19.10
N TRP A 334 44.93 -2.53 -17.91
CA TRP A 334 43.69 -3.23 -17.62
C TRP A 334 42.52 -2.61 -18.40
N ILE A 335 41.60 -3.47 -18.87
CA ILE A 335 40.45 -3.05 -19.69
C ILE A 335 39.37 -2.39 -18.82
N GLY A 336 39.18 -2.86 -17.59
CA GLY A 336 38.14 -2.40 -16.68
C GLY A 336 38.32 -0.99 -16.10
N ILE A 337 37.31 -0.55 -15.37
CA ILE A 337 37.28 0.70 -14.62
C ILE A 337 37.31 0.36 -13.13
N PHE A 338 38.30 0.87 -12.42
CA PHE A 338 38.52 0.59 -10.99
C PHE A 338 38.40 1.87 -10.19
N THR A 339 37.26 2.53 -10.38
CA THR A 339 36.93 3.80 -9.75
C THR A 339 35.67 3.66 -8.93
N ALA A 340 35.57 4.49 -7.90
CA ALA A 340 34.37 4.64 -7.09
C ALA A 340 33.83 6.07 -7.27
N LEU A 341 32.54 6.27 -7.01
CA LEU A 341 31.86 7.56 -7.14
C LEU A 341 31.13 7.91 -5.84
N PHE A 342 31.35 9.12 -5.31
CA PHE A 342 30.73 9.59 -4.06
C PHE A 342 30.28 11.03 -4.17
N LYS A 343 29.29 11.43 -3.37
CA LYS A 343 28.96 12.84 -3.13
C LYS A 343 29.61 13.35 -1.85
N HIS A 344 30.04 14.62 -1.87
CA HIS A 344 30.33 15.39 -0.66
C HIS A 344 30.05 16.88 -0.93
N GLY A 345 29.10 17.45 -0.20
CA GLY A 345 28.50 18.74 -0.56
C GLY A 345 27.88 18.70 -1.97
N ASP A 346 28.11 19.76 -2.75
CA ASP A 346 27.54 19.92 -4.10
C ASP A 346 28.40 19.28 -5.20
N LYS A 347 29.33 18.39 -4.85
CA LYS A 347 30.31 17.81 -5.78
C LYS A 347 30.35 16.28 -5.71
N LEU A 348 30.76 15.70 -6.83
CA LEU A 348 31.07 14.28 -6.95
C LEU A 348 32.58 14.05 -6.91
N TYR A 349 33.00 12.94 -6.31
CA TYR A 349 34.40 12.58 -6.13
C TYR A 349 34.66 11.18 -6.66
N TYR A 350 35.79 11.00 -7.31
CA TYR A 350 36.20 9.75 -7.94
C TYR A 350 37.71 9.59 -7.93
N ASN A 351 38.22 8.37 -8.11
CA ASN A 351 39.66 8.11 -8.21
C ASN A 351 40.12 7.83 -9.64
N THR A 352 41.33 8.32 -9.93
CA THR A 352 42.18 7.81 -11.00
C THR A 352 43.20 6.83 -10.38
N PRO A 353 44.13 6.22 -11.14
CA PRO A 353 45.18 5.38 -10.56
C PRO A 353 46.12 6.11 -9.60
N ASP A 354 46.20 7.44 -9.69
CA ASP A 354 47.22 8.25 -8.99
C ASP A 354 46.64 9.35 -8.09
N SER A 355 45.36 9.72 -8.27
CA SER A 355 44.76 10.88 -7.59
C SER A 355 43.30 10.64 -7.23
N ILE A 356 42.82 11.33 -6.19
CA ILE A 356 41.39 11.58 -5.98
C ILE A 356 41.03 12.90 -6.67
N CYS A 357 39.96 12.89 -7.43
CA CYS A 357 39.46 13.99 -8.24
C CYS A 357 38.05 14.38 -7.79
N TRP A 358 37.65 15.60 -8.13
CA TRP A 358 36.29 16.09 -7.95
C TRP A 358 35.71 16.58 -9.28
N ILE A 359 34.40 16.57 -9.37
CA ILE A 359 33.63 17.14 -10.47
C ILE A 359 32.34 17.76 -9.94
N ASP A 360 32.05 18.97 -10.42
CA ASP A 360 30.75 19.60 -10.27
C ASP A 360 29.91 19.28 -11.51
N PRO A 361 28.85 18.46 -11.41
CA PRO A 361 28.05 18.10 -12.57
C PRO A 361 27.21 19.26 -13.12
N ALA A 362 26.94 20.32 -12.32
CA ALA A 362 26.17 21.47 -12.78
C ALA A 362 26.97 22.34 -13.75
N THR A 363 28.27 22.48 -13.51
CA THR A 363 29.19 23.28 -14.34
C THR A 363 30.08 22.44 -15.26
N SER A 364 30.11 21.13 -15.04
CA SER A 364 31.08 20.19 -15.65
C SER A 364 32.55 20.52 -15.32
N GLU A 365 32.79 21.37 -14.31
CA GLU A 365 34.14 21.67 -13.84
C GLU A 365 34.72 20.47 -13.08
N THR A 366 35.99 20.17 -13.34
CA THR A 366 36.70 19.05 -12.69
C THR A 366 38.08 19.47 -12.22
N GLY A 367 38.54 18.87 -11.12
CA GLY A 367 39.85 19.12 -10.54
C GLY A 367 40.43 17.92 -9.81
N VAL A 368 41.71 18.01 -9.47
CA VAL A 368 42.37 17.05 -8.58
C VAL A 368 42.20 17.55 -7.15
N LEU A 369 41.63 16.73 -6.27
CA LEU A 369 41.55 16.98 -4.84
C LEU A 369 42.94 16.77 -4.21
N VAL A 370 43.49 15.57 -4.42
CA VAL A 370 44.79 15.18 -3.86
C VAL A 370 45.50 14.18 -4.76
N THR A 371 46.82 14.28 -4.84
CA THR A 371 47.70 13.26 -5.42
C THR A 371 48.57 12.69 -4.29
N PRO A 372 48.07 11.67 -3.57
CA PRO A 372 48.77 11.16 -2.39
C PRO A 372 50.06 10.44 -2.75
N GLU A 373 51.00 10.39 -1.81
CA GLU A 373 52.21 9.60 -1.97
C GLU A 373 51.85 8.11 -2.01
N LYS A 374 52.02 7.49 -3.20
CA LYS A 374 51.63 6.10 -3.42
C LYS A 374 52.71 5.11 -2.95
N PRO A 375 52.34 4.00 -2.28
CA PRO A 375 53.26 2.91 -2.02
C PRO A 375 53.87 2.35 -3.33
N SER A 376 55.16 1.99 -3.29
CA SER A 376 55.86 1.45 -4.45
C SER A 376 55.15 0.24 -5.06
N GLY A 377 54.90 0.29 -6.37
CA GLY A 377 54.24 -0.78 -7.11
C GLY A 377 52.71 -0.85 -6.96
N LYS A 378 52.09 0.11 -6.28
CA LYS A 378 50.63 0.18 -6.11
C LYS A 378 50.00 1.34 -6.87
N SER A 379 48.69 1.24 -7.12
CA SER A 379 47.82 2.31 -7.63
C SER A 379 46.54 2.38 -6.82
N ILE A 380 45.76 3.44 -6.99
CA ILE A 380 44.46 3.61 -6.32
C ILE A 380 43.41 2.83 -7.11
N TYR A 381 42.76 1.85 -6.48
CA TYR A 381 41.70 0.99 -7.06
C TYR A 381 40.33 1.24 -6.41
N GLY A 382 40.16 2.38 -5.76
CA GLY A 382 38.95 2.80 -5.09
C GLY A 382 39.23 3.99 -4.17
N CYS A 383 38.21 4.76 -3.87
CA CYS A 383 38.23 5.76 -2.81
C CYS A 383 36.95 5.65 -1.99
N TYR A 384 36.84 6.36 -0.87
CA TYR A 384 35.56 6.70 -0.24
C TYR A 384 35.73 7.92 0.65
N ILE A 385 34.62 8.56 1.00
CA ILE A 385 34.59 9.68 1.94
C ILE A 385 33.79 9.25 3.16
N LYS A 386 34.34 9.42 4.34
CA LYS A 386 33.68 9.15 5.62
C LYS A 386 34.16 10.16 6.65
N ASP A 387 33.22 10.70 7.43
CA ASP A 387 33.49 11.66 8.52
C ASP A 387 34.39 12.82 8.08
N GLY A 388 34.15 13.38 6.88
CA GLY A 388 34.94 14.50 6.33
C GLY A 388 36.36 14.12 5.89
N ILE A 389 36.69 12.83 5.77
CA ILE A 389 38.02 12.36 5.35
C ILE A 389 37.88 11.53 4.07
N ALA A 390 38.71 11.85 3.06
CA ALA A 390 38.86 11.04 1.87
C ALA A 390 39.93 9.97 2.06
N TYR A 391 39.57 8.74 1.70
CA TYR A 391 40.44 7.57 1.77
C TYR A 391 40.72 7.01 0.39
N ALA A 392 41.92 6.47 0.18
CA ALA A 392 42.33 5.75 -1.03
C ALA A 392 42.61 4.28 -0.73
N VAL A 393 42.25 3.41 -1.67
CA VAL A 393 42.51 1.96 -1.64
C VAL A 393 43.70 1.64 -2.53
N TYR A 394 44.82 1.24 -1.94
CA TYR A 394 46.03 0.87 -2.69
C TYR A 394 46.15 -0.62 -2.95
N LYS A 395 46.14 -1.02 -4.23
CA LYS A 395 46.37 -2.40 -4.66
C LYS A 395 47.48 -2.48 -5.72
N SER A 396 48.10 -3.65 -5.83
CA SER A 396 49.13 -3.92 -6.84
C SER A 396 48.53 -4.22 -8.21
N SER A 397 47.30 -4.76 -8.22
CA SER A 397 46.52 -5.10 -9.39
C SER A 397 45.03 -5.18 -9.01
N PRO A 398 44.08 -5.15 -9.97
CA PRO A 398 42.66 -5.33 -9.64
C PRO A 398 42.35 -6.74 -9.12
N ASN A 399 43.20 -7.72 -9.41
CA ASN A 399 43.06 -9.12 -8.95
C ASN A 399 43.76 -9.37 -7.60
N ASP A 400 44.26 -8.31 -6.96
CA ASP A 400 44.92 -8.42 -5.65
C ASP A 400 43.87 -8.71 -4.58
N SER A 401 43.86 -9.96 -4.10
CA SER A 401 42.97 -10.46 -3.06
C SER A 401 43.52 -10.26 -1.64
N SER A 402 44.68 -9.61 -1.49
CA SER A 402 45.12 -9.18 -0.16
C SER A 402 44.14 -8.15 0.40
N GLY A 403 43.88 -8.21 1.72
CA GLY A 403 42.84 -7.41 2.36
C GLY A 403 42.92 -5.92 2.02
N THR A 404 41.75 -5.29 1.86
CA THR A 404 41.62 -3.88 1.49
C THR A 404 42.12 -2.98 2.64
N ILE A 405 43.17 -2.18 2.38
CA ILE A 405 43.65 -1.16 3.32
C ILE A 405 43.22 0.21 2.81
N TYR A 406 42.38 0.87 3.59
CA TYR A 406 41.96 2.24 3.37
C TYR A 406 42.96 3.20 4.02
N THR A 407 43.56 4.07 3.21
CA THR A 407 44.54 5.06 3.68
C THR A 407 43.92 6.44 3.61
N ALA A 408 43.86 7.16 4.73
CA ALA A 408 43.43 8.56 4.72
C ALA A 408 44.44 9.37 3.88
N VAL A 409 43.93 10.13 2.91
CA VAL A 409 44.76 10.87 1.95
C VAL A 409 44.42 12.35 1.87
N TYR A 410 43.23 12.76 2.31
CA TYR A 410 42.83 14.15 2.39
C TYR A 410 41.81 14.32 3.49
N ASP A 411 42.01 15.32 4.34
CA ASP A 411 41.04 15.74 5.35
C ASP A 411 40.41 17.03 4.83
N PHE A 412 39.08 17.07 4.76
CA PHE A 412 38.37 18.27 4.33
C PHE A 412 38.45 19.41 5.38
N GLY A 413 39.02 19.16 6.58
CA GLY A 413 39.10 20.09 7.72
C GLY A 413 37.82 20.01 8.57
N ASP A 414 37.80 20.29 9.87
CA ASP A 414 38.17 21.55 10.56
C ASP A 414 39.67 21.93 10.61
N GLU A 415 39.98 23.24 10.50
CA GLU A 415 41.34 23.80 10.36
C GLU A 415 42.41 23.26 11.37
N PRO A 416 43.69 23.15 10.95
CA PRO A 416 44.73 22.58 11.80
C PRO A 416 45.20 23.55 12.91
N TYR A 417 45.08 23.10 14.16
CA TYR A 417 45.57 23.79 15.36
C TYR A 417 47.11 23.80 15.49
N THR A 418 47.68 24.96 15.84
CA THR A 418 49.07 25.12 16.31
C THR A 418 49.09 25.64 17.75
N SER A 419 49.72 24.91 18.69
CA SER A 419 49.79 25.28 20.11
C SER A 419 50.47 26.64 20.41
N PRO A 420 49.92 27.45 21.34
CA PRO A 420 50.67 28.52 22.02
C PRO A 420 50.88 28.31 23.53
N SER A 421 51.78 29.12 24.09
CA SER A 421 52.55 28.94 25.33
C SER A 421 51.92 29.44 26.63
N HIS A 422 50.68 29.09 26.97
CA HIS A 422 50.10 29.38 28.30
C HIS A 422 49.02 28.36 28.73
N GLU A 423 48.71 28.29 30.02
CA GLU A 423 47.60 27.47 30.55
C GLU A 423 46.25 28.12 30.22
N HIS A 424 45.37 27.40 29.52
CA HIS A 424 44.06 27.90 29.09
C HIS A 424 42.97 27.66 30.14
N SER A 425 42.12 28.67 30.39
CA SER A 425 40.92 28.55 31.24
C SER A 425 39.65 28.80 30.41
N TYR A 426 38.83 27.76 30.27
CA TYR A 426 37.61 27.77 29.45
C TYR A 426 36.33 27.85 30.31
N GLY A 427 35.31 28.58 29.82
CA GLY A 427 33.97 28.68 30.42
C GLY A 427 32.97 27.65 29.87
N ASP A 428 31.68 27.86 30.11
CA ASP A 428 30.61 27.07 29.48
C ASP A 428 30.58 27.34 27.96
N PRO A 429 30.34 26.33 27.11
CA PRO A 429 30.41 26.48 25.66
C PRO A 429 29.16 27.13 25.07
N SER A 430 29.32 27.77 23.90
CA SER A 430 28.21 28.09 23.00
C SER A 430 27.97 26.93 22.04
N TRP A 431 26.70 26.60 21.78
CA TRP A 431 26.32 25.47 20.94
C TRP A 431 25.80 25.91 19.58
N THR A 432 26.25 25.23 18.53
CA THR A 432 25.71 25.34 17.16
C THR A 432 25.18 23.97 16.75
N TRP A 433 24.00 23.93 16.14
CA TRP A 433 23.39 22.70 15.61
C TRP A 433 23.25 22.84 14.10
N SER A 434 23.44 21.75 13.37
CA SER A 434 23.00 21.62 11.97
C SER A 434 21.47 21.68 11.86
N ASP A 435 20.98 22.05 10.67
CA ASP A 435 19.54 22.17 10.39
C ASP A 435 18.82 20.82 10.41
N ASP A 436 19.53 19.73 10.12
CA ASP A 436 19.03 18.34 10.15
C ASP A 436 19.28 17.63 11.49
N MET A 437 19.85 18.33 12.47
CA MET A 437 20.20 17.82 13.82
C MET A 437 21.21 16.65 13.80
N THR A 438 21.91 16.40 12.70
CA THR A 438 22.89 15.29 12.57
C THR A 438 24.25 15.62 13.18
N SER A 439 24.56 16.91 13.33
CA SER A 439 25.79 17.41 13.96
C SER A 439 25.52 18.61 14.88
N ALA A 440 26.34 18.72 15.92
CA ALA A 440 26.33 19.84 16.85
C ALA A 440 27.75 20.09 17.34
N THR A 441 28.12 21.35 17.50
CA THR A 441 29.45 21.74 17.98
C THR A 441 29.34 22.61 19.22
N ALA A 442 30.25 22.37 20.18
CA ALA A 442 30.41 23.15 21.38
C ALA A 442 31.69 24.00 21.26
N THR A 443 31.55 25.32 21.23
CA THR A 443 32.68 26.25 21.16
C THR A 443 33.00 26.80 22.55
N PHE A 444 34.19 26.45 23.05
CA PHE A 444 34.77 26.90 24.31
C PHE A 444 35.70 28.09 24.08
N ARG A 445 35.36 29.25 24.64
CA ARG A 445 36.20 30.45 24.56
C ARG A 445 37.12 30.56 25.77
N CYS A 446 38.42 30.75 25.53
CA CYS A 446 39.38 31.02 26.60
C CYS A 446 39.11 32.41 27.23
N LYS A 447 39.22 32.52 28.55
CA LYS A 447 38.99 33.78 29.27
C LYS A 447 40.15 34.76 29.16
N ASP A 448 41.36 34.25 28.99
CA ASP A 448 42.60 35.03 29.09
C ASP A 448 43.22 35.35 27.72
N CYS A 449 42.66 34.81 26.63
CA CYS A 449 43.07 35.11 25.25
C CYS A 449 41.88 35.02 24.28
N THR A 450 42.12 35.29 23.00
CA THR A 450 41.07 35.27 21.96
C THR A 450 40.84 33.88 21.36
N GLU A 451 41.43 32.84 21.95
CA GLU A 451 41.39 31.47 21.43
C GLU A 451 40.03 30.82 21.71
N ASN A 452 39.50 30.16 20.69
CA ASN A 452 38.30 29.35 20.75
C ASN A 452 38.68 27.90 20.41
N HIS A 453 38.18 26.96 21.21
CA HIS A 453 38.21 25.54 20.89
C HIS A 453 36.81 25.08 20.56
N THR A 454 36.59 24.65 19.33
CA THR A 454 35.34 24.01 18.93
C THR A 454 35.52 22.50 19.01
N VAL A 455 34.56 21.82 19.61
CA VAL A 455 34.56 20.36 19.76
C VAL A 455 33.24 19.85 19.21
N GLU A 456 33.29 18.85 18.34
CA GLU A 456 32.11 18.13 17.88
C GLU A 456 31.46 17.35 19.01
N ALA A 457 30.13 17.35 19.03
CA ALA A 457 29.34 16.72 20.07
C ALA A 457 28.81 15.36 19.64
N SER A 458 28.80 14.41 20.58
CA SER A 458 28.04 13.17 20.43
C SER A 458 26.55 13.48 20.61
N ILE A 459 25.73 13.12 19.64
CA ILE A 459 24.27 13.34 19.68
C ILE A 459 23.57 12.03 19.98
N GLU A 460 22.68 12.05 20.96
CA GLU A 460 21.73 10.98 21.25
C GLU A 460 20.32 11.54 21.01
N SER A 461 19.39 10.70 20.54
CA SER A 461 17.99 11.12 20.38
C SER A 461 17.01 10.04 20.80
N TYR A 462 15.80 10.44 21.15
CA TYR A 462 14.68 9.53 21.40
C TYR A 462 13.38 10.18 20.93
N SER A 463 12.42 9.38 20.48
CA SER A 463 11.09 9.87 20.10
C SER A 463 10.08 9.65 21.23
N ASP A 464 9.23 10.64 21.50
CA ASP A 464 8.16 10.49 22.48
C ASP A 464 6.94 9.74 21.91
N SER A 465 5.95 9.46 22.76
CA SER A 465 4.70 8.78 22.37
C SER A 465 3.86 9.55 21.35
N PHE A 466 4.20 10.80 21.05
CA PHE A 466 3.53 11.65 20.06
C PHE A 466 4.28 11.68 18.72
N GLY A 467 5.49 11.10 18.66
CA GLY A 467 6.36 11.07 17.49
C GLY A 467 7.30 12.26 17.39
N ASN A 468 7.48 13.05 18.46
CA ASN A 468 8.45 14.15 18.47
C ASN A 468 9.83 13.60 18.82
N THR A 469 10.87 14.03 18.11
CA THR A 469 12.24 13.57 18.33
C THR A 469 13.00 14.55 19.20
N HIS A 470 13.46 14.10 20.36
CA HIS A 470 14.27 14.86 21.30
C HIS A 470 15.76 14.55 21.10
N TYR A 471 16.56 15.56 20.77
CA TYR A 471 18.00 15.45 20.58
C TYR A 471 18.73 15.98 21.81
N THR A 472 19.78 15.29 22.24
CA THR A 472 20.71 15.73 23.28
C THR A 472 22.14 15.62 22.76
N ALA A 473 22.80 16.76 22.58
CA ALA A 473 24.22 16.82 22.24
C ALA A 473 25.06 16.88 23.51
N SER A 474 26.14 16.08 23.56
CA SER A 474 27.06 16.00 24.70
C SER A 474 28.52 16.15 24.25
N VAL A 475 29.33 16.89 25.01
CA VAL A 475 30.78 17.03 24.79
C VAL A 475 31.53 16.85 26.10
N GLU A 476 32.58 16.04 26.11
CA GLU A 476 33.56 16.01 27.21
C GLU A 476 34.71 16.97 26.90
N PHE A 477 34.91 17.97 27.76
CA PHE A 477 36.02 18.92 27.63
C PHE A 477 36.60 19.24 29.02
N GLY A 478 37.90 19.04 29.20
CA GLY A 478 38.57 19.27 30.49
C GLY A 478 38.09 18.38 31.64
N ARG A 479 37.71 17.13 31.37
CA ARG A 479 37.13 16.15 32.32
C ARG A 479 35.75 16.54 32.88
N LYS A 480 35.05 17.46 32.21
CA LYS A 480 33.65 17.81 32.51
C LYS A 480 32.81 17.58 31.26
N VAL A 481 31.60 17.04 31.45
CA VAL A 481 30.62 16.82 30.38
C VAL A 481 29.65 18.00 30.32
N TYR A 482 29.43 18.52 29.12
CA TYR A 482 28.47 19.59 28.81
C TYR A 482 27.37 19.02 27.92
N LYS A 483 26.12 19.45 28.13
CA LYS A 483 24.96 18.98 27.37
C LYS A 483 24.08 20.13 26.90
N THR A 484 23.39 19.94 25.78
CA THR A 484 22.30 20.80 25.30
C THR A 484 21.23 19.94 24.63
N SER A 485 19.97 20.40 24.60
CA SER A 485 18.86 19.63 24.04
C SER A 485 18.00 20.46 23.09
N LYS A 486 17.48 19.81 22.05
CA LYS A 486 16.49 20.34 21.09
C LYS A 486 15.38 19.32 20.87
N THR A 487 14.23 19.75 20.36
CA THR A 487 13.12 18.85 20.00
C THR A 487 12.60 19.22 18.63
N VAL A 488 12.41 18.22 17.78
CA VAL A 488 11.82 18.33 16.45
C VAL A 488 10.41 17.75 16.52
N TYR A 489 9.41 18.55 16.13
CA TYR A 489 8.00 18.20 16.23
C TYR A 489 7.45 17.70 14.89
N LEU A 490 6.71 16.58 14.92
CA LEU A 490 5.89 16.12 13.81
C LEU A 490 4.47 16.65 13.97
N CYS A 491 4.02 17.44 12.99
CA CYS A 491 2.77 18.17 12.99
C CYS A 491 1.82 17.55 11.96
N SER A 492 0.57 17.30 12.35
CA SER A 492 -0.46 16.85 11.40
C SER A 492 -0.88 18.02 10.49
N LEU A 493 -1.33 17.73 9.27
CA LEU A 493 -1.99 18.71 8.41
C LEU A 493 -3.38 18.18 8.02
N THR A 494 -4.42 18.86 8.49
CA THR A 494 -5.82 18.56 8.15
C THR A 494 -6.29 19.53 7.07
N LEU A 495 -6.83 18.98 5.97
CA LEU A 495 -7.36 19.73 4.84
C LEU A 495 -8.87 19.52 4.66
N PRO A 496 -9.60 20.52 4.14
CA PRO A 496 -11.00 20.37 3.74
C PRO A 496 -11.09 19.60 2.42
N GLU A 497 -12.27 19.05 2.10
CA GLU A 497 -12.48 18.27 0.88
C GLU A 497 -12.38 19.07 -0.43
N SER A 498 -12.47 20.39 -0.33
CA SER A 498 -12.28 21.35 -1.43
C SER A 498 -10.81 21.56 -1.81
N MET A 499 -9.87 20.98 -1.05
CA MET A 499 -8.43 21.14 -1.26
C MET A 499 -7.70 19.81 -1.22
N GLU A 500 -6.53 19.77 -1.85
CA GLU A 500 -5.65 18.61 -1.83
C GLU A 500 -4.17 19.00 -1.84
N VAL A 501 -3.33 18.14 -1.26
CA VAL A 501 -1.87 18.31 -1.33
C VAL A 501 -1.40 17.99 -2.74
N VAL A 502 -0.65 18.92 -3.33
CA VAL A 502 0.01 18.75 -4.63
C VAL A 502 1.43 18.25 -4.43
N SER A 503 2.17 18.87 -3.51
CA SER A 503 3.57 18.56 -3.22
C SER A 503 3.99 19.12 -1.86
N SER A 504 5.17 18.73 -1.40
CA SER A 504 5.84 19.36 -0.25
C SER A 504 7.35 19.38 -0.48
N ASP A 505 8.05 20.32 0.16
CA ASP A 505 9.52 20.42 0.05
C ASP A 505 10.25 19.32 0.86
N LYS A 506 9.54 18.66 1.77
CA LYS A 506 9.96 17.45 2.50
C LYS A 506 8.81 16.45 2.53
N PRO A 507 9.06 15.14 2.36
CA PRO A 507 8.02 14.13 2.42
C PRO A 507 7.37 14.08 3.81
N ALA A 508 6.10 13.71 3.85
CA ALA A 508 5.42 13.44 5.11
C ALA A 508 5.97 12.14 5.71
N VAL A 509 6.37 12.17 6.98
CA VAL A 509 6.76 10.98 7.74
C VAL A 509 5.51 10.52 8.49
N ASN A 510 5.02 9.32 8.16
CA ASN A 510 3.78 8.81 8.77
C ASN A 510 2.65 9.84 8.68
N GLY A 511 2.41 10.39 7.49
CA GLY A 511 1.30 11.33 7.23
C GLY A 511 1.39 12.67 7.99
N LYS A 512 2.53 12.96 8.63
CA LYS A 512 2.81 14.19 9.37
C LYS A 512 4.00 14.91 8.75
N TYR A 513 4.06 16.22 8.97
CA TYR A 513 5.11 17.08 8.47
C TYR A 513 5.95 17.62 9.61
N TYR A 514 7.25 17.79 9.37
CA TYR A 514 8.10 18.52 10.31
C TYR A 514 7.67 19.98 10.40
N GLU A 515 7.88 20.60 11.57
CA GLU A 515 7.77 22.04 11.70
C GLU A 515 8.69 22.75 10.66
N GLY A 516 8.14 23.76 10.00
CA GLY A 516 8.82 24.51 8.94
C GLY A 516 8.72 23.93 7.53
N THR A 517 8.18 22.72 7.36
CA THR A 517 7.93 22.13 6.04
C THR A 517 6.96 23.00 5.24
N LYS A 518 7.23 23.20 3.95
CA LYS A 518 6.34 23.87 3.01
C LYS A 518 5.51 22.84 2.25
N VAL A 519 4.20 23.00 2.29
CA VAL A 519 3.23 22.12 1.63
C VAL A 519 2.46 22.93 0.60
N THR A 520 2.48 22.49 -0.65
CA THR A 520 1.73 23.07 -1.78
C THR A 520 0.37 22.39 -1.87
N ILE A 521 -0.69 23.19 -1.92
CA ILE A 521 -2.08 22.75 -1.80
C ILE A 521 -2.90 23.38 -2.91
N ARG A 522 -3.69 22.59 -3.62
CA ARG A 522 -4.55 23.05 -4.70
C ARG A 522 -6.00 23.08 -4.28
N VAL A 523 -6.72 24.10 -4.72
CA VAL A 523 -8.19 24.12 -4.69
C VAL A 523 -8.70 23.26 -5.83
N ARG A 524 -9.57 22.31 -5.52
CA ARG A 524 -10.17 21.42 -6.52
C ARG A 524 -11.15 22.18 -7.41
N ASP A 525 -11.15 21.87 -8.70
CA ASP A 525 -11.93 22.57 -9.73
C ASP A 525 -13.46 22.53 -9.48
N GLU A 526 -13.95 21.52 -8.75
CA GLU A 526 -15.36 21.39 -8.39
C GLU A 526 -15.82 22.40 -7.33
N TYR A 527 -14.89 23.10 -6.68
CA TYR A 527 -15.15 23.96 -5.55
C TYR A 527 -14.68 25.39 -5.79
N GLU A 528 -15.53 26.35 -5.43
CA GLU A 528 -15.16 27.75 -5.33
C GLU A 528 -14.95 28.08 -3.86
N VAL A 529 -13.69 28.21 -3.45
CA VAL A 529 -13.32 28.58 -2.07
C VAL A 529 -13.56 30.08 -1.87
N THR A 530 -14.48 30.41 -0.97
CA THR A 530 -14.88 31.78 -0.66
C THR A 530 -14.15 32.37 0.54
N LYS A 531 -13.65 31.51 1.43
CA LYS A 531 -12.88 31.90 2.61
C LYS A 531 -11.92 30.78 3.02
N ILE A 532 -10.76 31.16 3.53
CA ILE A 532 -9.77 30.25 4.10
C ILE A 532 -9.42 30.72 5.51
N SER A 533 -9.23 29.77 6.41
CA SER A 533 -8.69 29.98 7.75
C SER A 533 -7.59 28.97 8.04
N PHE A 534 -6.64 29.39 8.87
CA PHE A 534 -5.46 28.62 9.20
C PHE A 534 -5.32 28.46 10.72
N ILE A 535 -4.91 27.27 11.15
CA ILE A 535 -4.50 26.95 12.51
C ILE A 535 -3.10 26.32 12.42
N ASN A 536 -2.17 26.77 13.26
CA ASN A 536 -0.77 26.30 13.29
C ASN A 536 -0.09 26.31 11.91
N ILE A 537 -0.33 27.37 11.12
CA ILE A 537 0.41 27.70 9.90
C ILE A 537 1.19 28.98 10.16
N SER A 538 2.50 28.95 9.96
CA SER A 538 3.40 30.07 10.27
C SER A 538 3.50 31.07 9.13
N ASN A 539 3.30 30.61 7.89
CA ASN A 539 3.29 31.44 6.69
C ASN A 539 2.43 30.81 5.59
N TYR A 540 1.89 31.62 4.68
CA TYR A 540 1.21 31.14 3.49
C TYR A 540 1.38 32.11 2.31
N GLU A 541 1.44 31.57 1.09
CA GLU A 541 1.53 32.35 -0.14
C GLU A 541 0.82 31.63 -1.30
N TRP A 542 0.34 32.38 -2.28
CA TRP A 542 -0.25 31.83 -3.50
C TRP A 542 0.77 31.84 -4.63
N THR A 543 0.82 30.78 -5.42
CA THR A 543 1.61 30.69 -6.64
C THR A 543 0.87 31.33 -7.82
N ASP A 544 1.60 31.56 -8.91
CA ASP A 544 1.02 32.05 -10.18
C ASP A 544 0.00 31.06 -10.78
N ASP A 545 0.10 29.78 -10.42
CA ASP A 545 -0.81 28.71 -10.85
C ASP A 545 -2.04 28.56 -9.94
N ASN A 546 -2.31 29.53 -9.04
CA ASN A 546 -3.36 29.48 -8.02
C ASN A 546 -3.24 28.28 -7.05
N ASP A 547 -2.04 27.80 -6.78
CA ASP A 547 -1.80 26.87 -5.67
C ASP A 547 -1.42 27.64 -4.41
N LEU A 548 -1.83 27.13 -3.25
CA LEU A 548 -1.55 27.68 -1.93
C LEU A 548 -0.38 26.94 -1.30
N VAL A 549 0.73 27.63 -1.07
CA VAL A 549 1.88 27.10 -0.32
C VAL A 549 1.74 27.52 1.14
N VAL A 550 1.70 26.56 2.05
CA VAL A 550 1.66 26.80 3.51
C VAL A 550 2.92 26.29 4.20
N THR A 551 3.37 27.01 5.23
CA THR A 551 4.47 26.56 6.09
C THR A 551 3.94 26.05 7.41
N ILE A 552 4.25 24.80 7.73
CA ILE A 552 3.77 24.12 8.93
C ILE A 552 4.40 24.75 10.18
N SER A 553 3.59 25.04 11.19
CA SER A 553 4.02 25.50 12.51
C SER A 553 3.81 24.40 13.54
N MET A 554 4.48 24.50 14.70
CA MET A 554 4.27 23.60 15.82
C MET A 554 2.77 23.43 16.18
N GLY A 555 2.31 22.17 16.25
CA GLY A 555 0.94 21.77 16.60
C GLY A 555 0.17 21.16 15.43
N ASP A 556 -1.07 20.71 15.66
CA ASP A 556 -1.92 20.19 14.58
C ASP A 556 -2.30 21.34 13.63
N ALA A 557 -1.76 21.30 12.42
CA ALA A 557 -2.06 22.28 11.38
C ALA A 557 -3.41 21.97 10.76
N VAL A 558 -4.25 22.99 10.64
CA VAL A 558 -5.58 22.86 10.03
C VAL A 558 -5.75 23.98 9.02
N ILE A 559 -6.16 23.60 7.82
CA ILE A 559 -6.77 24.52 6.87
C ILE A 559 -8.26 24.23 6.88
N ASP A 560 -9.05 25.29 7.01
CA ASP A 560 -10.49 25.20 6.95
C ASP A 560 -11.02 26.25 5.97
N THR A 561 -12.12 25.93 5.28
CA THR A 561 -12.61 26.72 4.16
C THR A 561 -14.13 26.82 4.13
N ASP A 562 -14.63 28.01 3.84
CA ASP A 562 -15.99 28.17 3.34
C ASP A 562 -15.95 28.07 1.82
N TYR A 563 -16.74 27.19 1.22
CA TYR A 563 -16.75 26.98 -0.22
C TYR A 563 -18.17 26.80 -0.78
N LYS A 564 -18.29 26.92 -2.09
CA LYS A 564 -19.46 26.50 -2.88
C LYS A 564 -19.06 25.37 -3.80
N ILE A 565 -19.96 24.42 -3.99
CA ILE A 565 -19.79 23.37 -5.01
C ILE A 565 -20.26 23.97 -6.34
N VAL A 566 -19.36 24.17 -7.29
CA VAL A 566 -19.65 24.76 -8.61
C VAL A 566 -19.88 23.72 -9.68
N THR A 567 -19.62 22.44 -9.38
CA THR A 567 -19.92 21.32 -10.27
C THR A 567 -20.38 20.13 -9.46
N THR A 568 -21.46 19.47 -9.90
CA THR A 568 -21.98 18.29 -9.20
C THR A 568 -20.93 17.18 -9.17
N VAL A 569 -20.77 16.51 -8.05
CA VAL A 569 -19.79 15.43 -7.85
C VAL A 569 -20.50 14.15 -7.45
N ILE A 570 -20.27 13.05 -8.16
CA ILE A 570 -20.65 11.72 -7.66
C ILE A 570 -19.56 11.25 -6.68
N ASN A 571 -19.93 11.09 -5.41
CA ASN A 571 -19.02 10.66 -4.34
C ASN A 571 -18.90 9.15 -4.20
N GLY A 572 -19.82 8.36 -4.78
CA GLY A 572 -19.77 6.91 -4.61
C GLY A 572 -21.02 6.18 -5.07
N PHE A 573 -20.91 4.85 -5.09
CA PHE A 573 -22.00 3.92 -5.31
C PHE A 573 -22.04 2.87 -4.21
N SER A 574 -23.22 2.31 -3.93
CA SER A 574 -23.33 1.08 -3.15
C SER A 574 -24.52 0.24 -3.58
N VAL A 575 -24.58 -1.02 -3.17
CA VAL A 575 -25.71 -1.91 -3.43
C VAL A 575 -26.41 -2.25 -2.10
N SER A 576 -27.71 -1.99 -2.01
CA SER A 576 -28.55 -2.39 -0.88
C SER A 576 -29.26 -3.72 -1.16
N LEU A 577 -29.24 -4.61 -0.17
CA LEU A 577 -29.76 -5.97 -0.23
C LEU A 577 -31.21 -6.05 0.28
N GLY A 578 -32.10 -5.29 -0.35
CA GLY A 578 -33.52 -5.27 -0.03
C GLY A 578 -34.29 -6.44 -0.65
N SER A 579 -35.62 -6.33 -0.66
CA SER A 579 -36.49 -7.21 -1.47
C SER A 579 -36.25 -7.02 -2.98
N GLN A 580 -35.76 -5.84 -3.35
CA GLN A 580 -35.13 -5.49 -4.62
C GLN A 580 -33.68 -5.07 -4.35
N LEU A 581 -32.82 -5.18 -5.36
CA LEU A 581 -31.49 -4.61 -5.30
C LEU A 581 -31.60 -3.10 -5.45
N GLY A 582 -31.02 -2.35 -4.52
CA GLY A 582 -30.94 -0.91 -4.61
C GLY A 582 -29.56 -0.48 -5.08
N LEU A 583 -29.46 0.14 -6.27
CA LEU A 583 -28.26 0.87 -6.66
C LEU A 583 -28.31 2.26 -6.02
N ASN A 584 -27.48 2.48 -5.00
CA ASN A 584 -27.36 3.76 -4.33
C ASN A 584 -26.33 4.63 -5.05
N VAL A 585 -26.70 5.87 -5.36
CA VAL A 585 -25.80 6.89 -5.89
C VAL A 585 -25.64 7.97 -4.82
N TYR A 586 -24.40 8.24 -4.45
CA TYR A 586 -24.03 9.30 -3.50
C TYR A 586 -23.42 10.45 -4.25
N PHE A 587 -23.88 11.68 -4.01
CA PHE A 587 -23.42 12.84 -4.75
C PHE A 587 -23.58 14.16 -3.98
N GLN A 588 -22.78 15.15 -4.36
CA GLN A 588 -22.85 16.54 -3.92
C GLN A 588 -23.27 17.40 -5.11
N PRO A 589 -24.47 17.97 -5.12
CA PRO A 589 -24.94 18.78 -6.22
C PRO A 589 -24.22 20.14 -6.28
N GLU A 590 -24.08 20.64 -7.49
CA GLU A 590 -23.78 22.03 -7.78
C GLU A 590 -24.77 22.94 -7.04
N TYR A 591 -24.26 24.03 -6.48
CA TYR A 591 -25.03 24.97 -5.66
C TYR A 591 -26.31 25.46 -6.35
N ASP A 592 -26.25 25.74 -7.66
CA ASP A 592 -27.35 26.31 -8.44
C ASP A 592 -28.46 25.30 -8.78
N ILE A 593 -28.25 23.99 -8.63
CA ILE A 593 -29.28 22.98 -8.93
C ILE A 593 -30.04 22.47 -7.69
N ILE A 594 -29.61 22.85 -6.48
CA ILE A 594 -30.16 22.29 -5.23
C ILE A 594 -31.68 22.56 -5.11
N ASP A 595 -32.10 23.77 -5.44
CA ASP A 595 -33.47 24.23 -5.17
C ASP A 595 -34.50 23.68 -6.17
N ASP A 596 -34.17 23.65 -7.47
CA ASP A 596 -35.11 23.32 -8.54
C ASP A 596 -34.67 22.18 -9.47
N GLY A 597 -33.44 21.68 -9.31
CA GLY A 597 -32.85 20.62 -10.11
C GLY A 597 -33.31 19.22 -9.72
N TYR A 598 -32.91 18.25 -10.54
CA TYR A 598 -33.27 16.86 -10.35
C TYR A 598 -32.22 15.91 -10.93
N ILE A 599 -32.14 14.72 -10.33
CA ILE A 599 -31.42 13.59 -10.91
C ILE A 599 -32.37 12.79 -11.82
N ILE A 600 -31.87 12.36 -12.98
CA ILE A 600 -32.51 11.37 -13.84
C ILE A 600 -31.73 10.07 -13.71
N ILE A 601 -32.46 9.01 -13.40
CA ILE A 601 -31.93 7.64 -13.42
C ILE A 601 -32.76 6.85 -14.43
N ASN A 602 -32.13 6.35 -15.49
CA ASN A 602 -32.78 5.63 -16.57
C ASN A 602 -32.21 4.21 -16.67
N GLY A 603 -33.03 3.21 -16.41
CA GLY A 603 -32.67 1.80 -16.54
C GLY A 603 -33.83 0.92 -16.99
N SER A 604 -33.68 -0.40 -16.85
CA SER A 604 -34.67 -1.39 -17.29
C SER A 604 -36.03 -1.29 -16.59
N SER A 605 -36.05 -0.86 -15.32
CA SER A 605 -37.27 -0.62 -14.54
C SER A 605 -38.02 0.64 -14.95
N GLY A 606 -37.41 1.54 -15.72
CA GLY A 606 -38.00 2.78 -16.20
C GLY A 606 -37.11 4.02 -15.98
N VAL A 607 -37.67 5.19 -16.30
CA VAL A 607 -37.03 6.49 -16.06
C VAL A 607 -37.57 7.06 -14.75
N GLU A 608 -36.69 7.25 -13.78
CA GLU A 608 -36.98 7.96 -12.54
C GLU A 608 -36.43 9.39 -12.61
N LYS A 609 -37.31 10.37 -12.41
CA LYS A 609 -36.96 11.78 -12.29
C LYS A 609 -37.21 12.22 -10.86
N ILE A 610 -36.13 12.49 -10.12
CA ILE A 610 -36.18 12.70 -8.68
C ILE A 610 -35.69 14.13 -8.37
N PRO A 611 -36.59 15.04 -7.95
CA PRO A 611 -36.21 16.40 -7.52
C PRO A 611 -35.25 16.36 -6.34
N LEU A 612 -34.17 17.15 -6.39
CA LEU A 612 -33.18 17.20 -5.32
C LEU A 612 -33.79 17.74 -4.02
N SER A 613 -34.74 18.66 -4.12
CA SER A 613 -35.53 19.18 -2.99
C SER A 613 -36.36 18.14 -2.23
N LYS A 614 -36.52 16.92 -2.77
CA LYS A 614 -37.19 15.80 -2.09
C LYS A 614 -36.23 14.83 -1.39
N LEU A 615 -34.92 15.01 -1.59
CA LEU A 615 -33.89 14.14 -1.03
C LEU A 615 -33.37 14.74 0.28
N SER A 616 -33.11 13.88 1.25
CA SER A 616 -32.35 14.24 2.46
C SER A 616 -30.85 14.20 2.16
N HIS A 617 -30.10 15.14 2.73
CA HIS A 617 -28.64 15.16 2.68
C HIS A 617 -28.04 15.15 4.10
N ASP A 618 -26.76 14.84 4.20
CA ASP A 618 -26.01 14.94 5.46
C ASP A 618 -25.47 16.36 5.71
N GLU A 619 -24.72 16.53 6.80
CA GLU A 619 -24.13 17.82 7.21
C GLU A 619 -23.13 18.40 6.19
N LYS A 620 -22.64 17.59 5.25
CA LYS A 620 -21.75 17.99 4.15
C LYS A 620 -22.46 18.12 2.81
N TYR A 621 -23.79 18.21 2.82
CA TYR A 621 -24.61 18.27 1.61
C TYR A 621 -24.42 17.07 0.67
N ARG A 622 -24.09 15.89 1.21
CA ARG A 622 -24.05 14.64 0.43
C ARG A 622 -25.44 14.03 0.38
N TYR A 623 -25.95 13.89 -0.83
CA TYR A 623 -27.24 13.30 -1.15
C TYR A 623 -27.10 11.82 -1.46
N ARG A 624 -28.17 11.06 -1.20
CA ARG A 624 -28.28 9.66 -1.61
C ARG A 624 -29.60 9.45 -2.34
N VAL A 625 -29.52 8.81 -3.50
CA VAL A 625 -30.67 8.29 -4.23
C VAL A 625 -30.51 6.79 -4.44
N THR A 626 -31.61 6.05 -4.35
CA THR A 626 -31.62 4.58 -4.52
C THR A 626 -32.51 4.23 -5.70
N TYR A 627 -31.93 3.61 -6.72
CA TYR A 627 -32.67 3.07 -7.85
C TYR A 627 -32.91 1.57 -7.63
N LEU A 628 -34.18 1.14 -7.65
CA LEU A 628 -34.55 -0.23 -7.36
C LEU A 628 -34.64 -1.07 -8.64
N LEU A 629 -33.96 -2.22 -8.62
CA LEU A 629 -33.96 -3.18 -9.72
C LEU A 629 -34.18 -4.62 -9.20
N PRO A 630 -34.84 -5.48 -9.99
CA PRO A 630 -34.93 -6.89 -9.63
C PRO A 630 -33.56 -7.57 -9.79
N PRO A 631 -33.25 -8.65 -9.04
CA PRO A 631 -31.95 -9.33 -9.13
C PRO A 631 -31.56 -9.82 -10.53
N LYS A 632 -32.54 -10.11 -11.40
CA LYS A 632 -32.29 -10.47 -12.81
C LYS A 632 -31.65 -9.35 -13.64
N ASP A 633 -31.76 -8.11 -13.19
CA ASP A 633 -31.27 -6.91 -13.89
C ASP A 633 -29.95 -6.41 -13.29
N ILE A 634 -29.25 -7.25 -12.51
CA ILE A 634 -28.00 -6.88 -11.82
C ILE A 634 -26.90 -6.39 -12.76
N ASN A 635 -26.91 -6.85 -14.02
CA ASN A 635 -25.95 -6.46 -15.07
C ASN A 635 -26.39 -5.24 -15.86
N GLU A 636 -27.63 -4.76 -15.67
CA GLU A 636 -28.15 -3.67 -16.47
C GLU A 636 -27.43 -2.37 -16.09
N LYS A 637 -26.92 -1.67 -17.10
CA LYS A 637 -26.33 -0.35 -16.92
C LYS A 637 -27.45 0.66 -16.76
N VAL A 638 -27.39 1.39 -15.66
CA VAL A 638 -28.31 2.47 -15.34
C VAL A 638 -27.63 3.79 -15.73
N ASN A 639 -28.28 4.56 -16.58
CA ASN A 639 -27.80 5.87 -17.00
C ASN A 639 -28.20 6.94 -15.99
N ILE A 640 -27.22 7.68 -15.48
CA ILE A 640 -27.38 8.69 -14.44
C ILE A 640 -27.01 10.05 -15.02
N SER A 641 -27.87 11.06 -14.82
CA SER A 641 -27.60 12.44 -15.22
C SER A 641 -28.26 13.44 -14.26
N PHE A 642 -27.76 14.67 -14.24
CA PHE A 642 -28.29 15.77 -13.43
C PHE A 642 -28.81 16.88 -14.33
N CYS A 643 -29.90 17.52 -13.94
CA CYS A 643 -30.53 18.59 -14.73
C CYS A 643 -30.94 19.78 -13.85
N TYR A 644 -30.84 20.98 -14.41
CA TYR A 644 -31.44 22.20 -13.87
C TYR A 644 -32.97 22.12 -13.92
N GLY A 645 -33.68 22.95 -13.14
CA GLY A 645 -35.16 23.00 -13.16
C GLY A 645 -35.76 23.33 -14.54
N ASN A 646 -35.00 24.03 -15.40
CA ASN A 646 -35.39 24.32 -16.78
C ASN A 646 -35.27 23.11 -17.75
N GLY A 647 -34.73 21.98 -17.28
CA GLY A 647 -34.60 20.73 -18.03
C GLY A 647 -33.27 20.52 -18.76
N ASN A 648 -32.35 21.48 -18.73
CA ASN A 648 -31.02 21.32 -19.31
C ASN A 648 -30.15 20.39 -18.45
N THR A 649 -29.43 19.47 -19.10
CA THR A 649 -28.46 18.59 -18.43
C THR A 649 -27.20 19.37 -18.06
N THR A 650 -26.76 19.26 -16.81
CA THR A 650 -25.48 19.82 -16.33
C THR A 650 -24.34 18.80 -16.46
N GLU A 651 -23.12 19.30 -16.47
CA GLU A 651 -21.92 18.48 -16.38
C GLU A 651 -21.63 18.16 -14.90
N PHE A 652 -21.05 16.99 -14.66
CA PHE A 652 -20.70 16.54 -13.32
C PHE A 652 -19.40 15.75 -13.33
N SER A 653 -18.69 15.79 -12.20
CA SER A 653 -17.44 15.07 -11.97
C SER A 653 -17.73 13.65 -11.47
N LEU A 654 -16.94 12.69 -11.94
CA LEU A 654 -16.93 11.30 -11.49
C LEU A 654 -15.87 11.10 -10.41
N LEU A 655 -15.98 10.01 -9.62
CA LEU A 655 -14.96 9.65 -8.62
C LEU A 655 -13.56 9.70 -9.24
N ASN A 656 -12.63 10.39 -8.58
CA ASN A 656 -11.25 10.70 -8.98
C ASN A 656 -11.06 11.92 -9.90
N TYR A 657 -12.10 12.76 -10.05
CA TYR A 657 -12.03 14.15 -10.50
C TYR A 657 -11.39 14.38 -11.88
N THR A 658 -12.25 14.58 -12.88
CA THR A 658 -12.05 14.58 -14.34
C THR A 658 -12.08 13.18 -15.00
N PRO A 659 -12.76 13.02 -16.15
CA PRO A 659 -13.43 14.05 -16.95
C PRO A 659 -14.83 14.41 -16.46
N TYR A 660 -15.25 15.66 -16.69
CA TYR A 660 -16.64 16.08 -16.57
C TYR A 660 -17.51 15.39 -17.63
N VAL A 661 -18.64 14.85 -17.21
CA VAL A 661 -19.57 14.13 -18.08
C VAL A 661 -20.99 14.66 -17.92
N ARG A 662 -21.83 14.44 -18.94
CA ARG A 662 -23.27 14.78 -18.90
C ARG A 662 -24.16 13.62 -18.50
N SER A 663 -23.62 12.40 -18.59
CA SER A 663 -24.28 11.19 -18.14
C SER A 663 -23.25 10.10 -17.85
N PHE A 664 -23.59 9.19 -16.95
CA PHE A 664 -22.74 8.07 -16.56
C PHE A 664 -23.54 6.78 -16.50
N ASP A 665 -23.04 5.73 -17.15
CA ASP A 665 -23.67 4.41 -17.14
C ASP A 665 -22.99 3.52 -16.10
N TYR A 666 -23.77 3.02 -15.14
CA TYR A 666 -23.25 2.18 -14.07
C TYR A 666 -24.19 1.04 -13.72
N SER A 667 -23.62 -0.12 -13.41
CA SER A 667 -24.37 -1.31 -13.02
C SER A 667 -24.02 -1.75 -11.59
N PRO A 668 -24.93 -2.46 -10.91
CA PRO A 668 -24.60 -3.15 -9.67
C PRO A 668 -23.42 -4.11 -9.78
N VAL A 669 -23.27 -4.86 -10.89
CA VAL A 669 -22.12 -5.75 -11.08
C VAL A 669 -20.80 -4.98 -11.11
N GLU A 670 -20.73 -3.83 -11.78
CA GLU A 670 -19.50 -3.00 -11.75
C GLU A 670 -19.12 -2.57 -10.33
N TYR A 671 -20.08 -2.39 -9.42
CA TYR A 671 -19.78 -2.19 -7.99
C TYR A 671 -19.35 -3.49 -7.29
N LEU A 672 -20.01 -4.60 -7.60
CA LEU A 672 -19.75 -5.89 -6.95
C LEU A 672 -18.40 -6.49 -7.36
N ASP A 673 -17.94 -6.31 -8.59
CA ASP A 673 -16.62 -6.77 -9.03
C ASP A 673 -15.50 -6.13 -8.21
N LYS A 674 -15.66 -4.85 -7.89
CA LYS A 674 -14.75 -4.10 -7.01
C LYS A 674 -14.79 -4.60 -5.56
N LEU A 675 -15.97 -4.97 -5.08
CA LEU A 675 -16.12 -5.55 -3.76
C LEU A 675 -15.55 -6.97 -3.69
N SER A 676 -15.56 -7.72 -4.78
CA SER A 676 -14.93 -9.04 -4.88
C SER A 676 -13.40 -8.96 -4.79
N GLU A 677 -12.81 -7.85 -5.21
CA GLU A 677 -11.37 -7.55 -5.07
C GLU A 677 -11.00 -7.00 -3.68
N ASN A 678 -11.97 -6.86 -2.77
CA ASN A 678 -11.73 -6.32 -1.43
C ASN A 678 -11.03 -7.36 -0.53
N SER A 679 -10.11 -6.89 0.33
CA SER A 679 -9.42 -7.75 1.31
C SER A 679 -10.35 -8.36 2.36
N ASN A 680 -11.58 -7.88 2.53
CA ASN A 680 -12.57 -8.51 3.39
C ASN A 680 -13.21 -9.72 2.69
N GLU A 681 -12.71 -10.91 2.99
CA GLU A 681 -13.18 -12.19 2.40
C GLU A 681 -14.70 -12.41 2.50
N LYS A 682 -15.33 -12.00 3.61
CA LYS A 682 -16.79 -12.18 3.81
C LYS A 682 -17.59 -11.26 2.90
N LEU A 683 -17.10 -10.04 2.72
CA LEU A 683 -17.72 -9.06 1.82
C LEU A 683 -17.51 -9.46 0.35
N ALA A 684 -16.33 -9.95 0.00
CA ALA A 684 -16.03 -10.49 -1.32
C ALA A 684 -16.92 -11.70 -1.65
N ALA A 685 -17.03 -12.66 -0.73
CA ALA A 685 -17.89 -13.83 -0.89
C ALA A 685 -19.38 -13.47 -1.02
N LEU A 686 -19.85 -12.44 -0.29
CA LEU A 686 -21.20 -11.91 -0.44
C LEU A 686 -21.42 -11.28 -1.82
N ALA A 687 -20.46 -10.50 -2.31
CA ALA A 687 -20.51 -9.89 -3.63
C ALA A 687 -20.57 -10.95 -4.74
N ASP A 688 -19.72 -11.97 -4.66
CA ASP A 688 -19.71 -13.08 -5.62
C ASP A 688 -21.01 -13.89 -5.60
N ALA A 689 -21.49 -14.26 -4.42
CA ALA A 689 -22.74 -15.02 -4.30
C ALA A 689 -23.94 -14.24 -4.87
N LEU A 690 -23.97 -12.92 -4.69
CA LEU A 690 -24.99 -12.06 -5.29
C LEU A 690 -24.89 -12.00 -6.82
N LYS A 691 -23.67 -11.87 -7.37
CA LYS A 691 -23.45 -11.91 -8.83
C LYS A 691 -23.93 -13.23 -9.43
N VAL A 692 -23.54 -14.36 -8.83
CA VAL A 692 -23.95 -15.71 -9.28
C VAL A 692 -25.46 -15.86 -9.24
N TYR A 693 -26.11 -15.40 -8.17
CA TYR A 693 -27.57 -15.43 -8.06
C TYR A 693 -28.25 -14.58 -9.13
N GLY A 694 -27.84 -13.32 -9.30
CA GLY A 694 -28.44 -12.42 -10.29
C GLY A 694 -28.26 -12.93 -11.73
N ASN A 695 -27.09 -13.46 -12.07
CA ASN A 695 -26.82 -14.06 -13.38
C ASN A 695 -27.69 -15.30 -13.66
N ASN A 696 -27.87 -16.17 -12.67
CA ASN A 696 -28.75 -17.33 -12.81
C ASN A 696 -30.23 -16.93 -12.90
N ALA A 697 -30.66 -15.92 -12.13
CA ALA A 697 -32.01 -15.38 -12.20
C ALA A 697 -32.30 -14.76 -13.57
N LYS A 698 -31.35 -14.01 -14.13
CA LYS A 698 -31.44 -13.46 -15.49
C LYS A 698 -31.62 -14.58 -16.52
N ALA A 699 -30.72 -15.57 -16.50
CA ALA A 699 -30.76 -16.67 -17.44
C ALA A 699 -32.09 -17.44 -17.38
N PHE A 700 -32.59 -17.72 -16.18
CA PHE A 700 -33.89 -18.37 -16.00
C PHE A 700 -35.04 -17.57 -16.62
N PHE A 701 -35.08 -16.25 -16.43
CA PHE A 701 -36.19 -15.43 -16.92
C PHE A 701 -36.11 -15.07 -18.40
N ASP A 702 -34.90 -15.00 -18.95
CA ASP A 702 -34.65 -14.73 -20.37
C ASP A 702 -34.73 -16.03 -21.21
N GLY A 703 -34.83 -17.19 -20.56
CA GLY A 703 -34.86 -18.49 -21.25
C GLY A 703 -33.49 -18.87 -21.83
N THR A 704 -32.41 -18.43 -21.20
CA THR A 704 -31.02 -18.68 -21.60
C THR A 704 -30.29 -19.50 -20.53
N THR A 705 -29.00 -19.80 -20.76
CA THR A 705 -28.15 -20.51 -19.80
C THR A 705 -27.17 -19.54 -19.16
N SER A 706 -27.02 -19.62 -17.83
CA SER A 706 -26.04 -18.81 -17.10
C SER A 706 -24.60 -19.28 -17.41
N ALA A 707 -23.64 -18.34 -17.43
CA ALA A 707 -22.22 -18.67 -17.58
C ALA A 707 -21.71 -19.59 -16.46
N GLU A 708 -22.26 -19.43 -15.25
CA GLU A 708 -21.99 -20.29 -14.11
C GLU A 708 -23.27 -21.02 -13.68
N THR A 709 -23.24 -22.35 -13.74
CA THR A 709 -24.32 -23.23 -13.27
C THR A 709 -24.02 -23.73 -11.87
N VAL A 710 -24.93 -23.48 -10.93
CA VAL A 710 -24.78 -23.87 -9.53
C VAL A 710 -25.29 -25.30 -9.33
N THR A 711 -24.43 -26.15 -8.77
CA THR A 711 -24.71 -27.56 -8.49
C THR A 711 -24.38 -27.91 -7.03
N GLY A 712 -24.43 -29.18 -6.65
CA GLY A 712 -24.06 -29.66 -5.31
C GLY A 712 -25.20 -29.68 -4.30
N LEU A 713 -25.95 -28.59 -4.13
CA LEU A 713 -27.06 -28.55 -3.15
C LEU A 713 -28.25 -29.41 -3.60
N THR A 714 -28.70 -30.32 -2.73
CA THR A 714 -29.79 -31.26 -2.98
C THR A 714 -31.00 -30.99 -2.09
N SER A 715 -32.16 -31.56 -2.47
CA SER A 715 -33.38 -31.54 -1.66
C SER A 715 -33.17 -32.11 -0.25
N TYR A 716 -32.23 -33.04 -0.08
CA TYR A 716 -31.90 -33.60 1.23
C TYR A 716 -31.22 -32.58 2.14
N ASP A 717 -30.35 -31.73 1.61
CA ASP A 717 -29.57 -30.75 2.40
C ASP A 717 -30.45 -29.65 2.98
N VAL A 718 -31.54 -29.30 2.28
CA VAL A 718 -32.49 -28.25 2.67
C VAL A 718 -33.82 -28.77 3.21
N ARG A 719 -33.88 -30.06 3.59
CA ARG A 719 -35.13 -30.73 4.05
C ARG A 719 -35.76 -30.11 5.29
N ASP A 720 -34.98 -29.41 6.11
CA ASP A 720 -35.47 -28.75 7.33
C ASP A 720 -36.36 -27.52 7.04
N PHE A 721 -36.37 -27.06 5.78
CA PHE A 721 -37.29 -26.03 5.28
C PHE A 721 -38.60 -26.60 4.72
N ALA A 722 -38.87 -27.90 4.86
CA ALA A 722 -40.14 -28.48 4.43
C ALA A 722 -41.35 -27.75 5.04
N SER A 723 -42.40 -27.58 4.24
CA SER A 723 -43.63 -26.92 4.67
C SER A 723 -44.30 -27.69 5.81
N SER A 724 -44.87 -26.98 6.78
CA SER A 724 -45.80 -27.57 7.76
C SER A 724 -47.23 -27.15 7.41
N VAL A 725 -48.09 -28.12 7.13
CA VAL A 725 -49.45 -27.89 6.61
C VAL A 725 -50.48 -28.64 7.44
N SER A 726 -51.49 -27.93 7.92
CA SER A 726 -52.76 -28.49 8.38
C SER A 726 -53.89 -27.87 7.57
N ASN A 727 -54.63 -28.67 6.81
CA ASN A 727 -55.75 -28.16 6.03
C ASN A 727 -56.90 -27.68 6.93
N GLY A 728 -57.59 -26.65 6.48
CA GLY A 728 -58.81 -26.18 7.12
C GLY A 728 -60.03 -27.00 6.67
N ASN A 729 -61.17 -26.74 7.30
CA ASN A 729 -62.42 -27.43 6.97
C ASN A 729 -62.96 -27.10 5.56
N LYS A 730 -62.59 -25.95 5.00
CA LYS A 730 -63.04 -25.39 3.71
C LYS A 730 -61.89 -24.85 2.85
N THR A 731 -60.70 -24.68 3.42
CA THR A 731 -59.50 -24.20 2.74
C THR A 731 -58.47 -25.32 2.60
N THR A 732 -57.90 -25.45 1.40
CA THR A 732 -56.84 -26.42 1.09
C THR A 732 -55.65 -25.70 0.50
N TYR A 733 -54.45 -25.95 1.04
CA TYR A 733 -53.19 -25.42 0.51
C TYR A 733 -52.73 -26.23 -0.70
N TYR A 734 -52.34 -25.55 -1.78
CA TYR A 734 -51.95 -26.18 -3.05
C TYR A 734 -50.45 -26.07 -3.35
N GLY A 735 -49.76 -25.10 -2.76
CA GLY A 735 -48.34 -24.86 -3.02
C GLY A 735 -48.00 -23.37 -2.95
N GLN A 736 -46.77 -23.05 -3.34
CA GLN A 736 -46.25 -21.70 -3.26
C GLN A 736 -45.40 -21.32 -4.47
N SER A 737 -45.16 -20.02 -4.63
CA SER A 737 -44.21 -19.47 -5.59
C SER A 737 -43.42 -18.34 -4.94
N LEU A 738 -42.16 -18.23 -5.36
CA LEU A 738 -41.30 -17.11 -5.02
C LEU A 738 -41.23 -16.17 -6.22
N LEU A 739 -41.70 -14.94 -6.07
CA LEU A 739 -41.65 -13.92 -7.11
C LEU A 739 -40.25 -13.30 -7.13
N LEU A 740 -39.49 -13.55 -8.19
CA LEU A 740 -38.11 -13.05 -8.35
C LEU A 740 -37.95 -12.07 -9.53
N ARG A 741 -39.03 -11.80 -10.29
CA ARG A 741 -39.03 -10.83 -11.41
C ARG A 741 -39.20 -9.37 -10.97
N SER A 742 -39.62 -9.15 -9.72
CA SER A 742 -39.96 -7.85 -9.12
C SER A 742 -39.38 -7.80 -7.70
N GLU A 743 -40.06 -7.17 -6.74
CA GLU A 743 -39.79 -7.40 -5.32
C GLU A 743 -39.88 -8.89 -4.98
N THR A 744 -38.97 -9.34 -4.10
CA THR A 744 -38.99 -10.70 -3.57
C THR A 744 -40.21 -10.89 -2.68
N ALA A 745 -41.16 -11.69 -3.15
CA ALA A 745 -42.41 -11.96 -2.46
C ALA A 745 -42.75 -13.44 -2.44
N LEU A 746 -43.26 -13.92 -1.31
CA LEU A 746 -43.70 -15.32 -1.15
C LEU A 746 -45.21 -15.40 -1.30
N ARG A 747 -45.67 -16.10 -2.35
CA ARG A 747 -47.09 -16.28 -2.66
C ARG A 747 -47.52 -17.72 -2.38
N LEU A 748 -48.54 -17.90 -1.55
CA LEU A 748 -49.13 -19.18 -1.20
C LEU A 748 -50.50 -19.33 -1.84
N TYR A 749 -50.77 -20.47 -2.48
CA TYR A 749 -52.01 -20.73 -3.21
C TYR A 749 -52.94 -21.67 -2.44
N TYR A 750 -54.23 -21.33 -2.48
CA TYR A 750 -55.30 -22.02 -1.79
C TYR A 750 -56.51 -22.24 -2.72
N LYS A 751 -57.22 -23.35 -2.51
CA LYS A 751 -58.64 -23.43 -2.86
C LYS A 751 -59.48 -23.24 -1.60
N GLY A 752 -60.44 -22.33 -1.67
CA GLY A 752 -61.21 -21.86 -0.52
C GLY A 752 -60.97 -20.38 -0.25
N ASP A 753 -61.79 -19.80 0.64
CA ASP A 753 -61.72 -18.38 0.98
C ASP A 753 -60.52 -18.05 1.88
N VAL A 754 -59.80 -16.98 1.56
CA VAL A 754 -58.61 -16.50 2.29
C VAL A 754 -58.78 -15.07 2.82
N SER A 755 -59.94 -14.43 2.63
CA SER A 755 -60.13 -13.02 2.97
C SER A 755 -59.97 -12.71 4.46
N SER A 756 -60.19 -13.72 5.32
CA SER A 756 -60.15 -13.61 6.78
C SER A 756 -58.89 -14.26 7.37
N CYS A 757 -57.86 -14.52 6.57
CA CYS A 757 -56.63 -15.14 7.03
C CYS A 757 -55.79 -14.16 7.86
N THR A 758 -54.86 -14.70 8.65
CA THR A 758 -53.83 -13.92 9.35
C THR A 758 -52.45 -14.48 9.03
N VAL A 759 -51.44 -13.61 8.95
CA VAL A 759 -50.05 -14.00 8.67
C VAL A 759 -49.15 -13.58 9.82
N LYS A 760 -48.38 -14.53 10.35
CA LYS A 760 -47.40 -14.28 11.42
C LYS A 760 -45.98 -14.72 11.07
N GLU A 761 -45.02 -13.85 11.31
CA GLU A 761 -43.57 -14.11 11.28
C GLU A 761 -43.15 -14.80 12.59
N ASN A 762 -42.47 -15.95 12.46
CA ASN A 762 -42.03 -16.82 13.55
C ASN A 762 -43.13 -17.11 14.60
N GLY A 763 -44.39 -17.15 14.15
CA GLY A 763 -45.57 -17.45 14.97
C GLY A 763 -46.08 -16.32 15.87
N ASN A 764 -45.35 -15.21 16.01
CA ASN A 764 -45.62 -14.21 17.06
C ASN A 764 -45.91 -12.79 16.55
N ARG A 765 -45.32 -12.38 15.42
CA ARG A 765 -45.43 -11.00 14.90
C ARG A 765 -46.34 -10.95 13.67
N ASN A 766 -47.36 -10.09 13.66
CA ASN A 766 -48.20 -9.88 12.48
C ASN A 766 -47.38 -9.28 11.34
N VAL A 767 -47.64 -9.73 10.11
CA VAL A 767 -46.94 -9.29 8.90
C VAL A 767 -47.97 -8.74 7.92
N GLU A 768 -47.60 -7.71 7.16
CA GLU A 768 -48.41 -7.24 6.04
C GLU A 768 -48.45 -8.30 4.94
N PHE A 769 -49.62 -8.45 4.33
CA PHE A 769 -49.84 -9.38 3.23
C PHE A 769 -50.96 -8.84 2.34
N VAL A 770 -50.96 -9.31 1.09
CA VAL A 770 -52.05 -9.05 0.14
C VAL A 770 -52.73 -10.36 -0.23
N THR A 771 -54.01 -10.28 -0.57
CA THR A 771 -54.77 -11.42 -1.09
C THR A 771 -55.26 -11.13 -2.49
N GLY A 772 -55.46 -12.17 -3.27
CA GLY A 772 -55.99 -12.05 -4.62
C GLY A 772 -56.28 -13.40 -5.25
N THR A 773 -56.49 -13.41 -6.56
CA THR A 773 -56.78 -14.62 -7.33
C THR A 773 -55.84 -14.70 -8.53
N ALA A 774 -55.23 -15.87 -8.74
CA ALA A 774 -54.38 -16.14 -9.89
C ALA A 774 -54.58 -17.60 -10.34
N GLN A 775 -54.72 -17.82 -11.66
CA GLN A 775 -54.89 -19.14 -12.27
C GLN A 775 -56.01 -20.00 -11.62
N GLY A 776 -57.12 -19.37 -11.21
CA GLY A 776 -58.25 -20.06 -10.59
C GLY A 776 -58.04 -20.48 -9.12
N MET A 777 -56.98 -20.00 -8.46
CA MET A 777 -56.72 -20.19 -7.04
C MET A 777 -56.66 -18.85 -6.32
N ASN A 778 -57.11 -18.83 -5.06
CA ASN A 778 -56.90 -17.68 -4.19
C ASN A 778 -55.48 -17.72 -3.65
N TYR A 779 -54.86 -16.58 -3.42
CA TYR A 779 -53.52 -16.51 -2.86
C TYR A 779 -53.43 -15.55 -1.68
N VAL A 780 -52.45 -15.84 -0.82
CA VAL A 780 -51.92 -14.94 0.21
C VAL A 780 -50.47 -14.66 -0.17
N GLU A 781 -50.11 -13.39 -0.31
CA GLU A 781 -48.78 -12.96 -0.72
C GLU A 781 -48.15 -12.08 0.35
N ILE A 782 -46.91 -12.43 0.70
CA ILE A 782 -46.08 -11.72 1.66
C ILE A 782 -45.03 -10.96 0.86
N PRO A 783 -45.21 -9.64 0.65
CA PRO A 783 -44.28 -8.83 -0.14
C PRO A 783 -43.03 -8.46 0.67
N ASN A 784 -42.08 -7.80 0.03
CA ASN A 784 -40.94 -7.17 0.67
C ASN A 784 -40.05 -8.07 1.55
N ILE A 785 -39.80 -9.30 1.11
CA ILE A 785 -38.91 -10.22 1.83
C ILE A 785 -37.45 -9.90 1.47
N THR A 786 -36.72 -9.36 2.44
CA THR A 786 -35.29 -9.02 2.31
C THR A 786 -34.39 -10.25 2.34
N ALA A 787 -33.17 -10.14 1.82
CA ALA A 787 -32.23 -11.25 1.70
C ALA A 787 -31.93 -11.97 3.03
N ASN A 788 -31.84 -11.21 4.13
CA ASN A 788 -31.63 -11.77 5.47
C ASN A 788 -32.86 -12.46 6.10
N LYS A 789 -34.02 -12.43 5.42
CA LYS A 789 -35.28 -13.03 5.86
C LYS A 789 -35.71 -14.24 5.02
N LEU A 790 -34.86 -14.72 4.12
CA LEU A 790 -35.22 -15.84 3.23
C LEU A 790 -35.44 -17.16 3.98
N GLU A 791 -34.87 -17.33 5.18
CA GLU A 791 -35.15 -18.46 6.08
C GLU A 791 -36.34 -18.25 7.02
N THR A 792 -36.82 -17.01 7.15
CA THR A 792 -37.87 -16.64 8.10
C THR A 792 -39.16 -17.42 7.84
N LYS A 793 -39.70 -18.04 8.89
CA LYS A 793 -40.94 -18.82 8.79
C LYS A 793 -42.16 -17.91 8.93
N TYR A 794 -43.03 -17.98 7.95
CA TYR A 794 -44.32 -17.31 7.92
C TYR A 794 -45.43 -18.33 8.10
N THR A 795 -46.32 -18.06 9.06
CA THR A 795 -47.48 -18.88 9.37
C THR A 795 -48.74 -18.17 8.88
N VAL A 796 -49.38 -18.73 7.86
CA VAL A 796 -50.71 -18.31 7.41
C VAL A 796 -51.76 -19.15 8.13
N THR A 797 -52.65 -18.50 8.88
CA THR A 797 -53.77 -19.14 9.59
C THR A 797 -55.08 -18.70 8.97
N GLN A 798 -55.82 -19.67 8.44
CA GLN A 798 -57.13 -19.50 7.81
C GLN A 798 -58.22 -19.48 8.88
N ALA A 799 -59.32 -18.78 8.60
CA ALA A 799 -60.43 -18.61 9.54
C ALA A 799 -61.14 -19.92 9.91
N ASP A 800 -61.00 -20.96 9.08
CA ASP A 800 -61.56 -22.29 9.30
C ASP A 800 -60.61 -23.27 10.01
N GLY A 801 -59.51 -22.75 10.57
CA GLY A 801 -58.51 -23.51 11.33
C GLY A 801 -57.35 -24.06 10.49
N GLY A 802 -57.35 -23.86 9.17
CA GLY A 802 -56.22 -24.22 8.32
C GLY A 802 -54.95 -23.44 8.69
N LYS A 803 -53.79 -24.08 8.65
CA LYS A 803 -52.50 -23.49 9.01
C LYS A 803 -51.41 -23.95 8.06
N VAL A 804 -50.66 -23.01 7.50
CA VAL A 804 -49.51 -23.29 6.64
C VAL A 804 -48.31 -22.52 7.16
N THR A 805 -47.19 -23.19 7.39
CA THR A 805 -45.93 -22.57 7.81
C THR A 805 -44.85 -22.86 6.78
N VAL A 806 -44.31 -21.80 6.18
CA VAL A 806 -43.34 -21.85 5.07
C VAL A 806 -42.34 -20.71 5.15
N SER A 807 -41.24 -20.81 4.41
CA SER A 807 -40.30 -19.71 4.15
C SER A 807 -39.99 -19.65 2.64
N PRO A 808 -39.31 -18.60 2.15
CA PRO A 808 -38.70 -18.64 0.82
C PRO A 808 -37.80 -19.87 0.60
N MET A 809 -37.06 -20.33 1.61
CA MET A 809 -36.28 -21.58 1.52
C MET A 809 -37.14 -22.85 1.38
N THR A 810 -38.41 -22.82 1.79
CA THR A 810 -39.36 -23.91 1.44
C THR A 810 -39.54 -24.02 -0.08
N TYR A 811 -39.46 -22.91 -0.83
CA TYR A 811 -39.57 -22.95 -2.30
C TYR A 811 -38.33 -23.59 -2.92
N VAL A 812 -37.15 -23.30 -2.37
CA VAL A 812 -35.90 -23.97 -2.76
C VAL A 812 -36.00 -25.47 -2.53
N TYR A 813 -36.40 -25.90 -1.32
CA TYR A 813 -36.59 -27.31 -0.99
C TYR A 813 -37.57 -28.01 -1.94
N GLU A 814 -38.79 -27.46 -2.11
CA GLU A 814 -39.81 -28.08 -2.96
C GLU A 814 -39.41 -28.12 -4.44
N THR A 815 -38.70 -27.10 -4.92
CA THR A 815 -38.20 -27.05 -6.30
C THR A 815 -37.17 -28.15 -6.54
N LEU A 816 -36.18 -28.28 -5.65
CA LEU A 816 -35.17 -29.34 -5.75
C LEU A 816 -35.81 -30.72 -5.61
N LEU A 817 -36.71 -30.91 -4.65
CA LEU A 817 -37.38 -32.19 -4.43
C LEU A 817 -38.13 -32.70 -5.67
N ARG A 818 -38.76 -31.79 -6.42
CA ARG A 818 -39.53 -32.12 -7.64
C ARG A 818 -38.65 -32.25 -8.87
N TYR A 819 -37.64 -31.41 -9.01
CA TYR A 819 -37.00 -31.14 -10.30
C TYR A 819 -35.50 -31.39 -10.36
N GLU A 820 -34.81 -31.69 -9.25
CA GLU A 820 -33.34 -31.83 -9.26
C GLU A 820 -32.82 -32.96 -10.17
N LYS A 821 -33.68 -33.92 -10.53
CA LYS A 821 -33.38 -35.05 -11.44
C LYS A 821 -33.91 -34.84 -12.87
N ASP A 822 -34.59 -33.72 -13.14
CA ASP A 822 -35.17 -33.39 -14.43
C ASP A 822 -34.34 -32.29 -15.12
N SER A 823 -33.65 -32.64 -16.19
CA SER A 823 -32.76 -31.73 -16.91
C SER A 823 -33.51 -30.57 -17.57
N THR A 824 -34.82 -30.69 -17.82
CA THR A 824 -35.64 -29.62 -18.39
C THR A 824 -35.81 -28.43 -17.44
N TYR A 825 -35.62 -28.65 -16.13
CA TYR A 825 -35.70 -27.64 -15.08
C TYR A 825 -34.32 -27.27 -14.50
N SER A 826 -33.23 -27.65 -15.17
CA SER A 826 -31.85 -27.42 -14.71
C SER A 826 -31.55 -25.95 -14.39
N GLN A 827 -32.01 -25.01 -15.21
CA GLN A 827 -31.81 -23.56 -14.97
C GLN A 827 -32.60 -23.06 -13.75
N LEU A 828 -33.82 -23.58 -13.53
CA LEU A 828 -34.60 -23.28 -12.33
C LEU A 828 -33.90 -23.83 -11.08
N CYS A 829 -33.41 -25.08 -11.13
CA CYS A 829 -32.63 -25.68 -10.06
C CYS A 829 -31.35 -24.90 -9.77
N SER A 830 -30.60 -24.48 -10.80
CA SER A 830 -29.41 -23.62 -10.64
C SER A 830 -29.74 -22.31 -9.93
N THR A 831 -30.85 -21.66 -10.33
CA THR A 831 -31.28 -20.38 -9.75
C THR A 831 -31.64 -20.50 -8.27
N VAL A 832 -32.40 -21.53 -7.87
CA VAL A 832 -32.77 -21.71 -6.45
C VAL A 832 -31.58 -22.13 -5.57
N ARG A 833 -30.57 -22.83 -6.15
CA ARG A 833 -29.31 -23.11 -5.46
C ARG A 833 -28.47 -21.84 -5.28
N ALA A 834 -28.38 -21.01 -6.31
CA ALA A 834 -27.69 -19.73 -6.22
C ALA A 834 -28.35 -18.80 -5.18
N LEU A 835 -29.68 -18.78 -5.11
CA LEU A 835 -30.43 -18.05 -4.08
C LEU A 835 -30.10 -18.53 -2.67
N TYR A 836 -29.97 -19.85 -2.46
CA TYR A 836 -29.56 -20.41 -1.18
C TYR A 836 -28.12 -19.99 -0.81
N ASN A 837 -27.17 -20.09 -1.74
CA ASN A 837 -25.79 -19.69 -1.49
C ASN A 837 -25.68 -18.19 -1.17
N TYR A 838 -26.42 -17.35 -1.90
CA TYR A 838 -26.52 -15.92 -1.62
C TYR A 838 -27.05 -15.64 -0.21
N GLU A 839 -28.12 -16.33 0.21
CA GLU A 839 -28.65 -16.21 1.58
C GLU A 839 -27.59 -16.59 2.63
N LYS A 840 -26.84 -17.68 2.40
CA LYS A 840 -25.78 -18.12 3.32
C LYS A 840 -24.67 -17.07 3.45
N ALA A 841 -24.26 -16.47 2.34
CA ALA A 841 -23.28 -15.39 2.35
C ALA A 841 -23.80 -14.15 3.09
N VAL A 842 -25.08 -13.79 2.93
CA VAL A 842 -25.73 -12.72 3.69
C VAL A 842 -25.70 -13.00 5.19
N GLN A 843 -26.02 -14.22 5.63
CA GLN A 843 -25.97 -14.58 7.05
C GLN A 843 -24.55 -14.55 7.60
N GLN A 844 -23.55 -14.97 6.82
CA GLN A 844 -22.15 -14.94 7.24
C GLN A 844 -21.64 -13.51 7.42
N TYR A 845 -22.03 -12.60 6.53
CA TYR A 845 -21.65 -11.19 6.60
C TYR A 845 -22.38 -10.43 7.71
N ILE A 846 -23.67 -10.71 7.98
CA ILE A 846 -24.42 -10.00 9.05
C ILE A 846 -23.99 -10.45 10.46
N ARG A 847 -23.46 -11.66 10.61
CA ARG A 847 -23.03 -12.20 11.91
C ARG A 847 -21.61 -11.79 12.32
N SER A 848 -20.84 -11.20 11.41
CA SER A 848 -19.55 -10.53 11.71
C SER A 848 -19.78 -9.11 12.16
#